data_AF-A0A163TC40-F1
#
_entry.id   AF-A0A163TC40-F1
#
_cell.length_a   1.000
_cell.length_b   1.000
_cell.length_c   1.000
_cell.angle_alpha   90.00
_cell.angle_beta   90.00
_cell.angle_gamma   90.00
#
_symmetry.space_group_name_H-M   'P 1'
#
loop_
_entity.id
_entity.type
_entity.pdbx_description
1 polymer ?
#
loop_
_entity_poly.entity_id
_entity_poly.type
_entity_poly.pdbx_seq_one_letter_code
_entity_poly.pdbx_strand_id
1 'polypeptide(L)'
;MIKQRLVEGWEHYRGSLGGPWEVWRADKLQNHYNVPWHKVELPHTYNALDVMDPDGKYYQGQGWYRTKLAVNNPYPNGRTLLHFEGAGQRTVVYVYTSKVGSHLGGYDEFTVDITEAAAEATSIERYQGLVPVAVACDNSRELETIPSDASDFNLYGGIYRYLNLVYVPAVSLARVHVEADTSRLVAGDGKQSCTVKVRAKLYNPNAQRESLKLTIRLTDRAGDVLAESSVSCLPWEGEKELAVYELADPHLWSTDDPYLYGCTVRAESVHGETELAERFGVRYFEFVEHGPFKLNGERLLLRGTHRHEDHAGVGPAMTEEMIRCEMQLIKEMGANFIRLGHYQQSRIVLELCDELGILVWEEIPWCRGGLGGDSYRQQCRDMLTAMIEQHYNHPSVILWGLGNENDWECDFDYFDQEDIRRFMKELHDLSHQLDPSRLTSIRRCEFCKDIVDVYSPSIWAGWYRGIYTDYEASCRSAFDNVRSFFHMEWGADNLPTRHVEKTYTGFEFIPRGNGTTDERDGDYLLTGGEPRVSRDGDWSETYFCEMIDWYLKSQEHMDWLTGAAQWSFKDFATPVRPDSPIPYLNMKGIVERDFTKKEAYYVFQSYWATEPMAHIYGHSMPVRWGAPDERKTIKVYSNCVEAELFLNGQSLGVRKRDSQNFPAAGLRWETALESGMNHVKVVAVKDGVTVEDELTFEYQTAVWGAPTELRLTAEPQEDGRVYVEARAYDAHGVFCPDAANFVRFGLAGDGRLLDGLGTIRGSRLVQLATGLAGIYVDPQGGLPAGISVTDFVTAGGPAASLTGDSGKSGAGHPRVSVVSAACEGMATAFITI
;
A
#
# COMPACT_ATOMS: atom_id res chain seq x y z
N MET A 1 -3.68 -30.39 -10.93
CA MET A 1 -2.66 -29.70 -10.13
C MET A 1 -3.11 -29.71 -8.68
N ILE A 2 -2.22 -30.03 -7.74
CA ILE A 2 -2.49 -29.89 -6.30
C ILE A 2 -1.58 -28.77 -5.79
N LYS A 3 -2.16 -27.71 -5.22
CA LYS A 3 -1.46 -26.54 -4.66
C LYS A 3 -1.77 -26.44 -3.17
N GLN A 4 -0.76 -26.28 -2.34
CA GLN A 4 -0.89 -26.10 -0.89
C GLN A 4 -0.04 -24.92 -0.43
N ARG A 5 -0.65 -23.92 0.23
CA ARG A 5 0.08 -22.84 0.93
C ARG A 5 0.88 -23.43 2.10
N LEU A 6 2.17 -23.10 2.18
CA LEU A 6 3.07 -23.53 3.24
C LEU A 6 3.17 -22.46 4.34
N VAL A 7 2.12 -22.34 5.16
CA VAL A 7 2.02 -21.30 6.21
C VAL A 7 2.81 -21.68 7.47
N GLU A 8 2.56 -22.86 8.02
CA GLU A 8 3.09 -23.27 9.32
C GLU A 8 4.40 -24.08 9.23
N GLY A 9 5.04 -24.29 10.39
CA GLY A 9 6.19 -25.19 10.50
C GLY A 9 7.50 -24.62 9.98
N TRP A 10 7.58 -23.29 9.84
CA TRP A 10 8.78 -22.58 9.45
C TRP A 10 9.55 -22.05 10.65
N GLU A 11 10.87 -22.01 10.49
CA GLU A 11 11.76 -21.29 11.39
C GLU A 11 12.57 -20.28 10.58
N HIS A 12 12.83 -19.12 11.17
CA HIS A 12 13.56 -18.01 10.57
C HIS A 12 14.76 -17.60 11.42
N TYR A 13 15.83 -17.19 10.73
CA TYR A 13 17.00 -16.56 11.32
C TYR A 13 17.38 -15.31 10.51
N ARG A 14 17.48 -14.16 11.21
CA ARG A 14 17.93 -12.90 10.62
C ARG A 14 19.45 -12.80 10.74
N GLY A 15 20.16 -12.85 9.62
CA GLY A 15 21.61 -12.81 9.56
C GLY A 15 22.17 -13.78 8.52
N SER A 16 23.46 -13.65 8.26
CA SER A 16 24.17 -14.54 7.34
C SER A 16 24.58 -15.85 8.00
N LEU A 17 24.72 -16.89 7.19
CA LEU A 17 25.27 -18.19 7.57
C LEU A 17 26.52 -18.49 6.73
N GLY A 18 27.45 -19.27 7.26
CA GLY A 18 28.67 -19.70 6.56
C GLY A 18 28.42 -20.64 5.38
N GLY A 19 27.17 -21.11 5.19
CA GLY A 19 26.73 -21.93 4.08
C GLY A 19 25.50 -22.77 4.45
N PRO A 20 24.89 -23.48 3.48
CA PRO A 20 23.65 -24.24 3.71
C PRO A 20 23.82 -25.39 4.72
N TRP A 21 25.06 -25.82 5.01
CA TRP A 21 25.30 -26.80 6.07
C TRP A 21 25.00 -26.25 7.46
N GLU A 22 25.23 -24.97 7.73
CA GLU A 22 24.96 -24.37 9.05
C GLU A 22 23.46 -24.35 9.40
N VAL A 23 22.58 -24.39 8.40
CA VAL A 23 21.13 -24.52 8.60
C VAL A 23 20.79 -25.82 9.34
N TRP A 24 21.53 -26.90 9.06
CA TRP A 24 21.22 -28.25 9.53
C TRP A 24 22.27 -28.81 10.51
N ARG A 25 23.33 -28.06 10.80
CA ARG A 25 24.47 -28.54 11.61
C ARG A 25 24.09 -28.85 13.06
N ALA A 26 23.04 -28.21 13.58
CA ALA A 26 22.60 -28.37 14.97
C ALA A 26 22.21 -29.82 15.30
N ASP A 27 21.82 -30.59 14.29
CA ASP A 27 21.56 -32.02 14.40
C ASP A 27 22.81 -32.86 14.73
N LYS A 28 24.01 -32.34 14.46
CA LYS A 28 25.30 -33.02 14.66
C LYS A 28 26.14 -32.39 15.77
N LEU A 29 25.96 -31.09 16.02
CA LEU A 29 26.73 -30.33 16.98
C LEU A 29 25.80 -29.38 17.74
N GLN A 30 25.48 -29.69 19.00
CA GLN A 30 24.69 -28.81 19.87
C GLN A 30 25.62 -27.98 20.76
N ASN A 31 25.95 -26.76 20.35
CA ASN A 31 26.77 -25.84 21.15
C ASN A 31 26.45 -24.37 20.82
N HIS A 32 27.17 -23.47 21.49
CA HIS A 32 27.00 -22.02 21.39
C HIS A 32 27.33 -21.42 20.01
N TYR A 33 27.86 -22.21 19.06
CA TYR A 33 28.04 -21.73 17.68
C TYR A 33 26.75 -21.79 16.87
N ASN A 34 25.74 -22.58 17.24
CA ASN A 34 24.48 -22.60 16.50
C ASN A 34 23.69 -21.30 16.69
N VAL A 35 23.18 -20.78 15.59
CA VAL A 35 22.32 -19.59 15.63
C VAL A 35 20.94 -19.95 16.19
N PRO A 36 20.29 -19.04 16.93
CA PRO A 36 18.92 -19.22 17.39
C PRO A 36 17.96 -19.05 16.22
N TRP A 37 17.12 -20.06 15.99
CA TRP A 37 16.03 -20.01 15.01
C TRP A 37 14.72 -19.68 15.73
N HIS A 38 13.89 -18.86 15.10
CA HIS A 38 12.61 -18.43 15.64
C HIS A 38 11.46 -19.01 14.82
N LYS A 39 10.44 -19.57 15.48
CA LYS A 39 9.25 -20.04 14.77
C LYS A 39 8.52 -18.85 14.14
N VAL A 40 8.09 -19.01 12.90
CA VAL A 40 7.34 -18.02 12.15
C VAL A 40 6.26 -18.71 11.32
N GLU A 41 5.25 -17.95 10.92
CA GLU A 41 4.26 -18.35 9.92
C GLU A 41 4.49 -17.55 8.65
N LEU A 42 4.26 -18.16 7.48
CA LEU A 42 4.34 -17.46 6.19
C LEU A 42 2.95 -16.93 5.77
N PRO A 43 2.86 -15.76 5.13
CA PRO A 43 3.97 -14.90 4.72
C PRO A 43 4.70 -14.24 5.90
N HIS A 44 6.00 -13.99 5.74
CA HIS A 44 6.85 -13.37 6.76
C HIS A 44 7.89 -12.43 6.15
N THR A 45 8.10 -11.30 6.81
CA THR A 45 9.24 -10.41 6.58
C THR A 45 10.04 -10.24 7.87
N TYR A 46 11.36 -10.14 7.75
CA TYR A 46 12.21 -9.76 8.88
C TYR A 46 12.20 -8.26 9.20
N ASN A 47 11.44 -7.46 8.43
CA ASN A 47 11.33 -6.01 8.55
C ASN A 47 9.99 -5.55 9.14
N ALA A 48 9.22 -6.46 9.74
CA ALA A 48 7.85 -6.21 10.15
C ALA A 48 7.68 -4.97 11.07
N LEU A 49 8.68 -4.73 11.93
CA LEU A 49 8.70 -3.64 12.90
C LEU A 49 9.89 -2.68 12.73
N ASP A 50 11.02 -3.12 12.18
CA ASP A 50 12.25 -2.32 12.16
C ASP A 50 12.24 -1.16 11.14
N VAL A 51 11.30 -1.19 10.18
CA VAL A 51 11.06 -0.04 9.28
C VAL A 51 10.46 1.16 9.97
N MET A 52 9.84 0.96 11.15
CA MET A 52 9.25 2.03 11.96
C MET A 52 10.05 2.26 13.25
N ASP A 53 11.27 1.75 13.35
CA ASP A 53 12.15 2.03 14.48
C ASP A 53 12.76 3.43 14.34
N PRO A 54 12.38 4.43 15.17
CA PRO A 54 12.90 5.79 15.05
C PRO A 54 14.40 5.93 15.41
N ASP A 55 15.02 4.91 16.03
CA ASP A 55 16.41 4.96 16.49
C ASP A 55 17.36 4.13 15.62
N GLY A 56 16.84 3.47 14.58
CA GLY A 56 17.58 2.52 13.78
C GLY A 56 17.29 2.63 12.29
N LYS A 57 18.18 2.06 11.48
CA LYS A 57 17.87 1.76 10.09
C LYS A 57 17.23 0.38 10.01
N TYR A 58 16.25 0.22 9.14
CA TYR A 58 15.69 -1.09 8.83
C TYR A 58 16.76 -2.05 8.34
N TYR A 59 16.56 -3.35 8.59
CA TYR A 59 17.52 -4.37 8.20
C TYR A 59 17.56 -4.57 6.68
N GLN A 60 18.75 -4.38 6.09
CA GLN A 60 19.08 -4.75 4.71
C GLN A 60 20.21 -5.77 4.71
N GLY A 61 19.88 -7.05 4.52
CA GLY A 61 20.80 -8.17 4.62
C GLY A 61 20.17 -9.53 4.37
N GLN A 62 20.96 -10.57 4.64
CA GLN A 62 20.54 -11.96 4.47
C GLN A 62 19.65 -12.45 5.63
N GLY A 63 18.61 -13.21 5.30
CA GLY A 63 17.79 -13.97 6.24
C GLY A 63 17.56 -15.37 5.72
N TRP A 64 17.39 -16.33 6.62
CA TRP A 64 17.19 -17.72 6.28
C TRP A 64 15.89 -18.25 6.86
N TYR A 65 15.20 -19.06 6.06
CA TYR A 65 14.04 -19.84 6.45
C TYR A 65 14.36 -21.32 6.32
N ARG A 66 13.82 -22.15 7.19
CA ARG A 66 13.92 -23.61 7.06
C ARG A 66 12.65 -24.31 7.51
N THR A 67 12.36 -25.44 6.88
CA THR A 67 11.27 -26.34 7.24
C THR A 67 11.59 -27.78 6.81
N LYS A 68 10.72 -28.73 7.19
CA LYS A 68 10.80 -30.14 6.79
C LYS A 68 9.46 -30.53 6.17
N LEU A 69 9.45 -30.76 4.86
CA LEU A 69 8.23 -31.00 4.11
C LEU A 69 7.92 -32.49 4.01
N ALA A 70 6.65 -32.84 4.21
CA ALA A 70 6.13 -34.13 3.75
C ALA A 70 5.84 -34.03 2.25
N VAL A 71 6.62 -34.72 1.41
CA VAL A 71 6.45 -34.70 -0.04
C VAL A 71 5.75 -35.97 -0.50
N ASN A 72 4.45 -35.85 -0.76
CA ASN A 72 3.57 -36.96 -1.14
C ASN A 72 2.99 -36.73 -2.54
N ASN A 73 3.87 -36.65 -3.56
CA ASN A 73 3.44 -36.39 -4.93
C ASN A 73 2.61 -37.59 -5.45
N PRO A 74 1.31 -37.40 -5.78
CA PRO A 74 0.45 -38.51 -6.19
C PRO A 74 0.59 -38.88 -7.67
N TYR A 75 1.34 -38.10 -8.45
CA TYR A 75 1.51 -38.34 -9.88
C TYR A 75 2.73 -39.24 -10.13
N PRO A 76 2.56 -40.37 -10.86
CA PRO A 76 3.69 -41.18 -11.30
C PRO A 76 4.68 -40.35 -12.14
N ASN A 77 5.96 -40.35 -11.77
CA ASN A 77 6.99 -39.50 -12.38
C ASN A 77 6.62 -38.00 -12.41
N GLY A 78 5.75 -37.56 -11.51
CA GLY A 78 5.32 -36.18 -11.39
C GLY A 78 6.43 -35.25 -10.96
N ARG A 79 6.16 -33.95 -11.04
CA ARG A 79 7.06 -32.89 -10.59
C ARG A 79 6.55 -32.27 -9.30
N THR A 80 7.47 -31.99 -8.40
CA THR A 80 7.25 -31.30 -7.12
C THR A 80 7.90 -29.94 -7.21
N LEU A 81 7.09 -28.89 -7.13
CA LEU A 81 7.50 -27.51 -7.33
C LEU A 81 7.26 -26.69 -6.06
N LEU A 82 8.10 -25.68 -5.86
CA LEU A 82 7.88 -24.59 -4.91
C LEU A 82 7.54 -23.34 -5.72
N HIS A 83 6.30 -22.87 -5.61
CA HIS A 83 5.81 -21.66 -6.27
C HIS A 83 5.75 -20.50 -5.27
N PHE A 84 6.59 -19.50 -5.50
CA PHE A 84 6.65 -18.28 -4.72
C PHE A 84 5.80 -17.21 -5.40
N GLU A 85 4.83 -16.66 -4.68
CA GLU A 85 4.04 -15.51 -5.18
C GLU A 85 4.82 -14.19 -5.08
N GLY A 86 5.96 -14.19 -4.36
CA GLY A 86 6.91 -13.10 -4.23
C GLY A 86 7.80 -13.27 -2.99
N ALA A 87 9.11 -13.00 -3.12
CA ALA A 87 10.07 -13.07 -2.03
C ALA A 87 11.26 -12.15 -2.30
N GLY A 88 11.52 -11.23 -1.37
CA GLY A 88 12.46 -10.13 -1.60
C GLY A 88 13.87 -10.35 -1.05
N GLN A 89 14.92 -9.85 -1.71
CA GLN A 89 14.97 -9.39 -3.12
C GLN A 89 15.73 -10.40 -3.99
N ARG A 90 16.80 -10.98 -3.45
CA ARG A 90 17.47 -12.18 -3.96
C ARG A 90 17.01 -13.37 -3.15
N THR A 91 16.52 -14.41 -3.82
CA THR A 91 16.10 -15.65 -3.16
C THR A 91 16.92 -16.83 -3.67
N VAL A 92 17.40 -17.69 -2.79
CA VAL A 92 18.08 -18.94 -3.13
C VAL A 92 17.43 -20.09 -2.37
N VAL A 93 17.04 -21.13 -3.10
CA VAL A 93 16.35 -22.29 -2.54
C VAL A 93 17.31 -23.47 -2.48
N TYR A 94 17.32 -24.14 -1.34
CA TYR A 94 18.09 -25.35 -1.07
C TYR A 94 17.17 -26.48 -0.65
N VAL A 95 17.44 -27.67 -1.19
CA VAL A 95 16.99 -28.93 -0.58
C VAL A 95 18.20 -29.54 0.10
N TYR A 96 18.11 -29.70 1.42
CA TYR A 96 19.23 -30.02 2.28
C TYR A 96 20.42 -29.03 2.08
N THR A 97 21.49 -29.46 1.41
CA THR A 97 22.66 -28.63 1.09
C THR A 97 22.79 -28.29 -0.39
N SER A 98 21.92 -28.85 -1.24
CA SER A 98 21.96 -28.67 -2.69
C SER A 98 21.16 -27.43 -3.07
N LYS A 99 21.80 -26.47 -3.76
CA LYS A 99 21.09 -25.33 -4.37
C LYS A 99 20.24 -25.86 -5.53
N VAL A 100 18.93 -25.61 -5.47
CA VAL A 100 17.95 -26.09 -6.47
C VAL A 100 17.36 -24.96 -7.32
N GLY A 101 17.45 -23.71 -6.86
CA GLY A 101 16.98 -22.56 -7.62
C GLY A 101 17.46 -21.24 -7.03
N SER A 102 17.36 -20.18 -7.83
CA SER A 102 17.54 -18.80 -7.36
C SER A 102 16.72 -17.83 -8.20
N HIS A 103 16.35 -16.71 -7.60
CA HIS A 103 15.56 -15.63 -8.21
C HIS A 103 16.11 -14.26 -7.81
N LEU A 104 16.03 -13.29 -8.72
CA LEU A 104 16.34 -11.87 -8.48
C LEU A 104 15.13 -11.05 -8.92
N GLY A 105 14.46 -10.42 -7.96
CA GLY A 105 13.20 -9.72 -8.15
C GLY A 105 12.28 -10.00 -6.97
N GLY A 106 11.89 -8.96 -6.24
CA GLY A 106 11.04 -9.14 -5.05
C GLY A 106 9.56 -9.30 -5.32
N TYR A 107 9.10 -9.04 -6.55
CA TYR A 107 7.71 -8.67 -6.80
C TYR A 107 7.01 -9.54 -7.84
N ASP A 108 7.76 -10.28 -8.65
CA ASP A 108 7.24 -11.23 -9.63
C ASP A 108 7.12 -12.65 -9.03
N GLU A 109 6.19 -13.43 -9.56
CA GLU A 109 6.04 -14.83 -9.16
C GLU A 109 7.15 -15.69 -9.79
N PHE A 110 7.66 -16.70 -9.07
CA PHE A 110 8.64 -17.63 -9.62
C PHE A 110 8.46 -19.06 -9.07
N THR A 111 8.94 -20.04 -9.83
CA THR A 111 8.81 -21.46 -9.48
C THR A 111 10.17 -22.16 -9.49
N VAL A 112 10.43 -22.97 -8.47
CA VAL A 112 11.60 -23.85 -8.39
C VAL A 112 11.15 -25.31 -8.39
N ASP A 113 11.62 -26.09 -9.36
CA ASP A 113 11.42 -27.54 -9.39
C ASP A 113 12.41 -28.21 -8.43
N ILE A 114 11.89 -28.88 -7.40
CA ILE A 114 12.69 -29.56 -6.38
C ILE A 114 12.66 -31.08 -6.51
N THR A 115 12.07 -31.63 -7.58
CA THR A 115 11.72 -33.05 -7.71
C THR A 115 12.90 -33.99 -7.44
N GLU A 116 14.01 -33.79 -8.14
CA GLU A 116 15.17 -34.69 -8.05
C GLU A 116 15.86 -34.56 -6.69
N ALA A 117 16.07 -33.33 -6.23
CA ALA A 117 16.73 -33.08 -4.96
C ALA A 117 15.87 -33.53 -3.76
N ALA A 118 14.55 -33.42 -3.86
CA ALA A 118 13.61 -33.95 -2.87
C ALA A 118 13.70 -35.47 -2.79
N ALA A 119 13.72 -36.17 -3.94
CA ALA A 119 13.87 -37.62 -4.00
C ALA A 119 15.19 -38.06 -3.32
N GLU A 120 16.32 -37.42 -3.63
CA GLU A 120 17.60 -37.68 -2.97
C GLU A 120 17.54 -37.39 -1.45
N ALA A 121 16.87 -36.32 -1.04
CA ALA A 121 16.82 -35.94 0.36
C ALA A 121 15.97 -36.90 1.22
N THR A 122 14.99 -37.60 0.63
CA THR A 122 14.20 -38.61 1.36
C THR A 122 15.04 -39.78 1.87
N SER A 123 16.19 -40.07 1.24
CA SER A 123 17.10 -41.13 1.71
C SER A 123 17.95 -40.73 2.92
N ILE A 124 17.87 -39.48 3.38
CA ILE A 124 18.59 -39.01 4.55
C ILE A 124 17.86 -39.50 5.82
N GLU A 125 18.34 -40.60 6.40
CA GLU A 125 17.68 -41.33 7.51
C GLU A 125 17.19 -40.43 8.67
N ARG A 126 17.99 -39.43 9.07
CA ARG A 126 17.65 -38.56 10.21
C ARG A 126 16.41 -37.69 10.00
N TYR A 127 15.96 -37.49 8.76
CA TYR A 127 14.76 -36.73 8.48
C TYR A 127 13.53 -37.62 8.29
N GLN A 128 13.67 -38.94 8.46
CA GLN A 128 12.55 -39.89 8.52
C GLN A 128 11.59 -39.76 7.31
N GLY A 129 12.16 -39.56 6.12
CA GLY A 129 11.42 -39.39 4.87
C GLY A 129 10.90 -37.97 4.60
N LEU A 130 11.03 -37.03 5.55
CA LEU A 130 10.75 -35.62 5.31
C LEU A 130 11.88 -34.95 4.51
N VAL A 131 11.52 -33.98 3.69
CA VAL A 131 12.44 -33.23 2.83
C VAL A 131 12.86 -31.93 3.55
N PRO A 132 14.12 -31.79 4.00
CA PRO A 132 14.63 -30.56 4.57
C PRO A 132 14.76 -29.47 3.49
N VAL A 133 14.03 -28.37 3.64
CA VAL A 133 14.06 -27.22 2.71
C VAL A 133 14.58 -26.00 3.45
N ALA A 134 15.50 -25.27 2.81
CA ALA A 134 15.98 -23.98 3.29
C ALA A 134 15.86 -22.93 2.19
N VAL A 135 15.51 -21.71 2.56
CA VAL A 135 15.39 -20.57 1.66
C VAL A 135 16.20 -19.42 2.24
N ALA A 136 17.17 -18.92 1.48
CA ALA A 136 17.90 -17.70 1.82
C ALA A 136 17.29 -16.53 1.04
N CYS A 137 16.83 -15.51 1.75
CA CYS A 137 16.38 -14.24 1.19
C CYS A 137 17.41 -13.17 1.52
N ASP A 138 17.63 -12.22 0.62
CA ASP A 138 18.60 -11.13 0.81
C ASP A 138 18.10 -9.84 0.16
N ASN A 139 17.94 -8.80 0.96
CA ASN A 139 17.58 -7.44 0.54
C ASN A 139 18.75 -6.45 0.74
N SER A 140 20.00 -6.94 0.78
CA SER A 140 21.17 -6.06 0.82
C SER A 140 21.16 -5.09 -0.35
N ARG A 141 21.47 -3.82 -0.04
CA ARG A 141 21.62 -2.71 -1.00
C ARG A 141 22.53 -3.08 -2.16
N GLU A 142 22.07 -2.89 -3.39
CA GLU A 142 22.87 -3.13 -4.59
C GLU A 142 22.42 -2.21 -5.74
N LEU A 143 23.32 -1.32 -6.17
CA LEU A 143 23.04 -0.30 -7.20
C LEU A 143 22.71 -0.90 -8.57
N GLU A 144 23.22 -2.10 -8.86
CA GLU A 144 22.98 -2.83 -10.11
C GLU A 144 21.69 -3.69 -10.07
N THR A 145 20.76 -3.35 -9.18
CA THR A 145 19.43 -3.97 -9.09
C THR A 145 18.34 -2.92 -8.99
N ILE A 146 17.13 -3.27 -9.45
CA ILE A 146 15.93 -2.46 -9.23
C ILE A 146 15.10 -3.00 -8.05
N PRO A 147 14.42 -2.13 -7.29
CA PRO A 147 14.39 -0.66 -7.37
C PRO A 147 15.62 0.01 -6.74
N SER A 148 15.77 1.32 -6.96
CA SER A 148 16.76 2.14 -6.25
C SER A 148 16.44 2.25 -4.76
N ASP A 149 17.45 2.19 -3.90
CA ASP A 149 17.35 2.52 -2.47
C ASP A 149 16.99 4.00 -2.21
N ALA A 150 17.07 4.87 -3.21
CA ALA A 150 16.62 6.25 -3.13
C ALA A 150 15.10 6.39 -3.27
N SER A 151 14.39 5.30 -3.55
CA SER A 151 12.92 5.28 -3.64
C SER A 151 12.26 5.61 -2.30
N ASP A 152 11.09 6.25 -2.35
CA ASP A 152 10.32 6.64 -1.15
C ASP A 152 9.53 5.46 -0.56
N PHE A 153 10.10 4.24 -0.55
CA PHE A 153 9.53 3.02 0.05
C PHE A 153 10.64 2.03 0.44
N ASN A 154 10.35 1.09 1.36
CA ASN A 154 11.33 0.10 1.80
C ASN A 154 11.52 -1.05 0.80
N LEU A 155 12.77 -1.44 0.56
CA LEU A 155 13.11 -2.66 -0.16
C LEU A 155 13.09 -3.84 0.82
N TYR A 156 11.90 -4.37 1.03
CA TYR A 156 11.68 -5.44 1.99
C TYR A 156 12.36 -6.75 1.62
N GLY A 157 12.63 -7.58 2.62
CA GLY A 157 13.08 -8.95 2.41
C GLY A 157 12.35 -10.00 3.23
N GLY A 158 12.49 -11.24 2.79
CA GLY A 158 11.77 -12.39 3.32
C GLY A 158 10.80 -13.03 2.32
N ILE A 159 10.13 -14.08 2.77
CA ILE A 159 9.08 -14.76 2.00
C ILE A 159 7.74 -14.10 2.35
N TYR A 160 7.55 -12.88 1.85
CA TYR A 160 6.44 -12.02 2.27
C TYR A 160 5.15 -12.17 1.44
N ARG A 161 5.16 -12.96 0.37
CA ARG A 161 3.92 -13.49 -0.22
C ARG A 161 3.88 -15.01 -0.06
N TYR A 162 2.73 -15.62 -0.36
CA TYR A 162 2.56 -17.05 -0.13
C TYR A 162 3.56 -17.90 -0.92
N LEU A 163 4.15 -18.87 -0.22
CA LEU A 163 4.91 -19.96 -0.80
C LEU A 163 4.03 -21.21 -0.87
N ASN A 164 4.00 -21.84 -2.04
CA ASN A 164 3.12 -22.96 -2.32
C ASN A 164 3.90 -24.21 -2.71
N LEU A 165 3.55 -25.35 -2.13
CA LEU A 165 3.96 -26.67 -2.61
C LEU A 165 2.99 -27.10 -3.71
N VAL A 166 3.52 -27.41 -4.90
CA VAL A 166 2.72 -27.74 -6.07
C VAL A 166 3.13 -29.10 -6.64
N TYR A 167 2.16 -29.99 -6.79
CA TYR A 167 2.34 -31.25 -7.51
C TYR A 167 1.69 -31.17 -8.89
N VAL A 168 2.46 -31.54 -9.91
CA VAL A 168 1.99 -31.66 -11.30
C VAL A 168 2.42 -33.00 -11.90
N PRO A 169 1.71 -33.51 -12.92
CA PRO A 169 2.19 -34.64 -13.72
C PRO A 169 3.52 -34.34 -14.43
N ALA A 170 4.14 -35.37 -15.03
CA ALA A 170 5.41 -35.24 -15.77
C ALA A 170 5.36 -34.20 -16.92
N VAL A 171 4.16 -33.98 -17.47
CA VAL A 171 3.84 -32.90 -18.41
C VAL A 171 2.58 -32.19 -17.91
N SER A 172 2.61 -30.87 -17.85
CA SER A 172 1.51 -30.07 -17.32
C SER A 172 1.36 -28.74 -18.05
N LEU A 173 0.29 -28.00 -17.76
CA LEU A 173 0.09 -26.64 -18.22
C LEU A 173 0.93 -25.72 -17.33
N ALA A 174 1.83 -24.96 -17.93
CA ALA A 174 2.58 -23.89 -17.26
C ALA A 174 1.77 -22.60 -17.20
N ARG A 175 0.98 -22.32 -18.24
CA ARG A 175 0.22 -21.09 -18.40
C ARG A 175 -0.94 -21.26 -19.36
N VAL A 176 -2.02 -20.52 -19.13
CA VAL A 176 -3.12 -20.29 -20.06
C VAL A 176 -3.32 -18.78 -20.21
N HIS A 177 -3.34 -18.30 -21.45
CA HIS A 177 -3.67 -16.91 -21.78
C HIS A 177 -4.98 -16.87 -22.53
N VAL A 178 -5.88 -15.97 -22.11
CA VAL A 178 -7.20 -15.78 -22.67
C VAL A 178 -7.32 -14.34 -23.18
N GLU A 179 -7.46 -14.20 -24.49
CA GLU A 179 -7.54 -12.89 -25.16
C GLU A 179 -8.96 -12.69 -25.70
N ALA A 180 -9.66 -11.67 -25.18
CA ALA A 180 -10.91 -11.20 -25.76
C ALA A 180 -10.62 -10.10 -26.79
N ASP A 181 -10.67 -10.44 -28.08
CA ASP A 181 -10.49 -9.50 -29.18
C ASP A 181 -11.81 -8.78 -29.47
N THR A 182 -11.87 -7.51 -29.06
CA THR A 182 -13.04 -6.63 -29.13
C THR A 182 -13.05 -5.72 -30.37
N SER A 183 -12.17 -5.96 -31.35
CA SER A 183 -12.05 -5.10 -32.56
C SER A 183 -13.38 -4.89 -33.31
N ARG A 184 -14.23 -5.92 -33.37
CA ARG A 184 -15.58 -5.84 -33.98
C ARG A 184 -16.55 -4.97 -33.17
N LEU A 185 -16.48 -5.03 -31.83
CA LEU A 185 -17.28 -4.17 -30.95
C LEU A 185 -16.91 -2.70 -31.15
N VAL A 186 -15.63 -2.40 -31.32
CA VAL A 186 -15.12 -1.04 -31.58
C VAL A 186 -15.51 -0.53 -32.96
N ALA A 187 -15.48 -1.38 -33.99
CA ALA A 187 -15.76 -0.99 -35.37
C ALA A 187 -17.25 -0.64 -35.62
N GLY A 188 -18.17 -1.08 -34.76
CA GLY A 188 -19.60 -0.80 -34.91
C GLY A 188 -20.22 -1.39 -36.20
N ASP A 189 -19.68 -2.51 -36.69
CA ASP A 189 -20.04 -3.13 -37.98
C ASP A 189 -21.46 -3.76 -38.02
N GLY A 190 -22.26 -3.54 -36.97
CA GLY A 190 -23.61 -4.06 -36.80
C GLY A 190 -23.68 -5.44 -36.13
N LYS A 191 -22.54 -6.08 -35.82
CA LYS A 191 -22.48 -7.33 -35.04
C LYS A 191 -21.90 -7.06 -33.65
N GLN A 192 -22.73 -7.14 -32.61
CA GLN A 192 -22.26 -7.16 -31.22
C GLN A 192 -21.65 -8.54 -30.93
N SER A 193 -20.38 -8.72 -31.26
CA SER A 193 -19.65 -9.98 -31.06
C SER A 193 -18.16 -9.71 -30.83
N CYS A 194 -17.50 -10.60 -30.10
CA CYS A 194 -16.04 -10.62 -29.96
C CYS A 194 -15.52 -12.05 -30.22
N THR A 195 -14.20 -12.19 -30.40
CA THR A 195 -13.57 -13.52 -30.44
C THR A 195 -12.72 -13.73 -29.21
N VAL A 196 -12.78 -14.92 -28.62
CA VAL A 196 -11.97 -15.33 -27.46
C VAL A 196 -10.92 -16.33 -27.93
N LYS A 197 -9.65 -15.93 -27.90
CA LYS A 197 -8.50 -16.77 -28.27
C LYS A 197 -7.90 -17.37 -27.00
N VAL A 198 -7.71 -18.68 -26.97
CA VAL A 198 -7.11 -19.39 -25.84
C VAL A 198 -5.76 -19.94 -26.25
N ARG A 199 -4.69 -19.47 -25.59
CA ARG A 199 -3.31 -19.91 -25.77
C ARG A 199 -2.80 -20.62 -24.53
N ALA A 200 -1.87 -21.54 -24.69
CA ALA A 200 -1.26 -22.21 -23.55
C ALA A 200 0.22 -22.53 -23.78
N LYS A 201 0.95 -22.59 -22.66
CA LYS A 201 2.34 -23.06 -22.58
C LYS A 201 2.38 -24.31 -21.70
N LEU A 202 3.16 -25.31 -22.09
CA LEU A 202 3.38 -26.51 -21.29
C LEU A 202 4.62 -26.40 -20.40
N TYR A 203 4.57 -27.03 -19.24
CA TYR A 203 5.73 -27.41 -18.45
C TYR A 203 6.06 -28.87 -18.74
N ASN A 204 7.16 -29.11 -19.47
CA ASN A 204 7.60 -30.43 -19.91
C ASN A 204 9.13 -30.59 -19.78
N PRO A 205 9.70 -30.52 -18.56
CA PRO A 205 11.16 -30.46 -18.36
C PRO A 205 11.89 -31.72 -18.84
N ASN A 206 11.22 -32.87 -18.84
CA ASN A 206 11.79 -34.15 -19.26
C ASN A 206 11.42 -34.53 -20.70
N ALA A 207 10.97 -33.57 -21.52
CA ALA A 207 10.66 -33.75 -22.94
C ALA A 207 9.80 -34.99 -23.24
N GLN A 208 8.75 -35.21 -22.44
CA GLN A 208 7.75 -36.26 -22.64
C GLN A 208 7.16 -36.17 -24.06
N ARG A 209 6.82 -37.33 -24.64
CA ARG A 209 6.37 -37.45 -26.05
C ARG A 209 5.04 -38.19 -26.21
N GLU A 210 4.44 -38.59 -25.11
CA GLU A 210 3.14 -39.24 -25.09
C GLU A 210 2.04 -38.26 -25.48
N SER A 211 0.95 -38.78 -26.06
CA SER A 211 -0.16 -37.93 -26.48
C SER A 211 -0.84 -37.26 -25.29
N LEU A 212 -1.16 -35.97 -25.47
CA LEU A 212 -1.98 -35.17 -24.58
C LEU A 212 -3.38 -35.05 -25.16
N LYS A 213 -4.41 -35.18 -24.31
CA LYS A 213 -5.76 -34.73 -24.61
C LYS A 213 -6.01 -33.42 -23.86
N LEU A 214 -6.27 -32.36 -24.61
CA LEU A 214 -6.64 -31.06 -24.06
C LEU A 214 -8.15 -30.89 -24.18
N THR A 215 -8.79 -30.44 -23.11
CA THR A 215 -10.19 -30.01 -23.10
C THR A 215 -10.21 -28.53 -22.71
N ILE A 216 -10.77 -27.69 -23.57
CA ILE A 216 -10.87 -26.23 -23.37
C ILE A 216 -12.35 -25.91 -23.22
N ARG A 217 -12.72 -25.28 -22.10
CA ARG A 217 -14.10 -24.93 -21.77
C ARG A 217 -14.20 -23.46 -21.42
N LEU A 218 -15.11 -22.75 -22.08
CA LEU A 218 -15.53 -21.40 -21.71
C LEU A 218 -16.86 -21.45 -20.95
N THR A 219 -16.98 -20.68 -19.89
CA THR A 219 -18.18 -20.59 -19.04
C THR A 219 -18.58 -19.14 -18.80
N ASP A 220 -19.87 -18.91 -18.58
CA ASP A 220 -20.37 -17.63 -18.07
C ASP A 220 -20.13 -17.48 -16.56
N ARG A 221 -20.65 -16.40 -15.95
CA ARG A 221 -20.50 -16.12 -14.51
C ARG A 221 -21.23 -17.14 -13.62
N ALA A 222 -22.30 -17.76 -14.11
CA ALA A 222 -23.04 -18.80 -13.39
C ALA A 222 -22.34 -20.18 -13.48
N GLY A 223 -21.36 -20.31 -14.37
CA GLY A 223 -20.64 -21.56 -14.63
C GLY A 223 -21.25 -22.38 -15.77
N ASP A 224 -22.24 -21.84 -16.49
CA ASP A 224 -22.84 -22.52 -17.63
C ASP A 224 -21.86 -22.52 -18.81
N VAL A 225 -21.77 -23.66 -19.50
CA VAL A 225 -20.80 -23.86 -20.60
C VAL A 225 -21.28 -23.12 -21.85
N LEU A 226 -20.49 -22.13 -22.27
CA LEU A 226 -20.72 -21.35 -23.49
C LEU A 226 -20.10 -22.03 -24.72
N ALA A 227 -18.91 -22.61 -24.54
CA ALA A 227 -18.22 -23.34 -25.59
C ALA A 227 -17.29 -24.40 -24.98
N GLU A 228 -17.12 -25.52 -25.68
CA GLU A 228 -16.17 -26.56 -25.32
C GLU A 228 -15.56 -27.18 -26.58
N SER A 229 -14.26 -27.45 -26.53
CA SER A 229 -13.57 -28.24 -27.54
C SER A 229 -12.57 -29.20 -26.91
N SER A 230 -12.23 -30.26 -27.64
CA SER A 230 -11.16 -31.18 -27.25
C SER A 230 -10.20 -31.40 -28.41
N VAL A 231 -8.90 -31.41 -28.11
CA VAL A 231 -7.84 -31.67 -29.10
C VAL A 231 -6.85 -32.68 -28.55
N SER A 232 -6.48 -33.67 -29.35
CA SER A 232 -5.36 -34.56 -29.06
C SER A 232 -4.13 -34.07 -29.81
N CYS A 233 -3.02 -33.92 -29.09
CA CYS A 233 -1.77 -33.44 -29.66
C CYS A 233 -0.56 -34.13 -28.99
N LEU A 234 0.62 -33.87 -29.54
CA LEU A 234 1.88 -34.12 -28.84
C LEU A 234 2.26 -32.87 -28.03
N PRO A 235 3.03 -33.03 -26.94
CA PRO A 235 3.63 -31.90 -26.23
C PRO A 235 4.40 -30.98 -27.18
N TRP A 236 4.38 -29.68 -26.90
CA TRP A 236 5.05 -28.64 -27.68
C TRP A 236 5.92 -27.75 -26.78
N GLU A 237 6.77 -26.95 -27.40
CA GLU A 237 7.58 -25.91 -26.75
C GLU A 237 7.00 -24.52 -27.05
N GLY A 238 7.17 -23.59 -26.11
CA GLY A 238 6.65 -22.24 -26.22
C GLY A 238 5.13 -22.17 -26.08
N GLU A 239 4.56 -21.06 -26.54
CA GLU A 239 3.13 -20.82 -26.50
C GLU A 239 2.46 -21.34 -27.78
N LYS A 240 1.23 -21.88 -27.63
CA LYS A 240 0.42 -22.39 -28.73
C LYS A 240 -1.03 -21.98 -28.59
N GLU A 241 -1.63 -21.53 -29.68
CA GLU A 241 -3.07 -21.33 -29.79
C GLU A 241 -3.79 -22.69 -29.77
N LEU A 242 -4.73 -22.83 -28.84
CA LEU A 242 -5.53 -24.04 -28.64
C LEU A 242 -6.89 -23.96 -29.31
N ALA A 243 -7.55 -22.81 -29.20
CA ALA A 243 -8.90 -22.59 -29.71
C ALA A 243 -9.18 -21.09 -29.91
N VAL A 244 -10.11 -20.81 -30.83
CA VAL A 244 -10.72 -19.49 -31.03
C VAL A 244 -12.23 -19.67 -31.03
N TYR A 245 -12.93 -18.97 -30.13
CA TYR A 245 -14.38 -19.03 -30.00
C TYR A 245 -14.99 -17.68 -30.38
N GLU A 246 -16.16 -17.71 -31.04
CA GLU A 246 -16.95 -16.51 -31.27
C GLU A 246 -17.97 -16.38 -30.13
N LEU A 247 -17.98 -15.22 -29.47
CA LEU A 247 -18.93 -14.89 -28.41
C LEU A 247 -19.87 -13.80 -28.95
N ALA A 248 -21.12 -14.19 -29.19
CA ALA A 248 -22.18 -13.29 -29.60
C ALA A 248 -22.78 -12.57 -28.39
N ASP A 249 -23.04 -11.28 -28.54
CA ASP A 249 -23.61 -10.40 -27.51
C ASP A 249 -22.92 -10.53 -26.14
N PRO A 250 -21.60 -10.30 -26.06
CA PRO A 250 -20.86 -10.49 -24.82
C PRO A 250 -21.31 -9.49 -23.75
N HIS A 251 -21.46 -9.97 -22.52
CA HIS A 251 -21.61 -9.13 -21.34
C HIS A 251 -20.29 -8.41 -21.07
N LEU A 252 -20.30 -7.08 -21.11
CA LEU A 252 -19.09 -6.29 -20.97
C LEU A 252 -18.69 -6.13 -19.50
N TRP A 253 -17.41 -6.34 -19.20
CA TRP A 253 -16.82 -5.96 -17.92
C TRP A 253 -16.73 -4.43 -17.84
N SER A 254 -17.13 -3.87 -16.70
CA SER A 254 -17.02 -2.45 -16.38
C SER A 254 -16.78 -2.23 -14.89
N THR A 255 -16.60 -0.97 -14.47
CA THR A 255 -16.36 -0.63 -13.06
C THR A 255 -17.62 -0.75 -12.19
N ASP A 256 -18.80 -0.68 -12.80
CA ASP A 256 -20.09 -0.80 -12.12
C ASP A 256 -20.70 -2.20 -12.28
N ASP A 257 -20.37 -2.89 -13.36
CA ASP A 257 -20.74 -4.28 -13.62
C ASP A 257 -19.49 -5.11 -14.00
N PRO A 258 -18.72 -5.58 -13.00
CA PRO A 258 -17.48 -6.33 -13.20
C PRO A 258 -17.77 -7.79 -13.60
N TYR A 259 -18.35 -8.00 -14.78
CA TYR A 259 -18.70 -9.33 -15.27
C TYR A 259 -17.46 -10.13 -15.71
N LEU A 260 -17.29 -11.32 -15.11
CA LEU A 260 -16.16 -12.21 -15.40
C LEU A 260 -16.66 -13.54 -15.99
N TYR A 261 -16.05 -13.93 -17.09
CA TYR A 261 -16.17 -15.26 -17.69
C TYR A 261 -15.10 -16.20 -17.13
N GLY A 262 -15.34 -17.51 -17.26
CA GLY A 262 -14.36 -18.55 -16.93
C GLY A 262 -13.80 -19.23 -18.16
N CYS A 263 -12.52 -19.59 -18.11
CA CYS A 263 -11.86 -20.44 -19.09
C CYS A 263 -11.07 -21.53 -18.37
N THR A 264 -11.42 -22.79 -18.59
CA THR A 264 -10.72 -23.94 -18.04
C THR A 264 -10.02 -24.69 -19.16
N VAL A 265 -8.72 -24.95 -18.99
CA VAL A 265 -7.95 -25.85 -19.86
C VAL A 265 -7.51 -27.03 -19.01
N ARG A 266 -7.99 -28.23 -19.36
CA ARG A 266 -7.59 -29.50 -18.77
C ARG A 266 -6.67 -30.24 -19.72
N ALA A 267 -5.52 -30.68 -19.25
CA ALA A 267 -4.59 -31.54 -19.99
C ALA A 267 -4.51 -32.92 -19.33
N GLU A 268 -4.86 -33.95 -20.08
CA GLU A 268 -4.85 -35.36 -19.66
C GLU A 268 -3.75 -36.13 -20.41
N SER A 269 -2.98 -36.93 -19.69
CA SER A 269 -1.92 -37.79 -20.22
C SER A 269 -1.86 -39.13 -19.47
N VAL A 270 -1.00 -40.05 -19.92
CA VAL A 270 -0.72 -41.30 -19.19
C VAL A 270 -0.07 -41.06 -17.81
N HIS A 271 0.53 -39.88 -17.60
CA HIS A 271 1.20 -39.50 -16.35
C HIS A 271 0.25 -38.82 -15.35
N GLY A 272 -1.01 -38.63 -15.74
CA GLY A 272 -2.04 -37.94 -14.95
C GLY A 272 -2.59 -36.70 -15.65
N GLU A 273 -3.37 -35.94 -14.89
CA GLU A 273 -4.07 -34.76 -15.39
C GLU A 273 -3.72 -33.49 -14.62
N THR A 274 -3.80 -32.38 -15.33
CA THR A 274 -3.73 -31.04 -14.75
C THR A 274 -4.78 -30.15 -15.36
N GLU A 275 -5.14 -29.11 -14.63
CA GLU A 275 -6.14 -28.13 -15.03
C GLU A 275 -5.65 -26.76 -14.58
N LEU A 276 -5.80 -25.76 -15.45
CA LEU A 276 -5.70 -24.35 -15.10
C LEU A 276 -7.05 -23.70 -15.40
N ALA A 277 -7.54 -22.93 -14.44
CA ALA A 277 -8.78 -22.17 -14.53
C ALA A 277 -8.42 -20.68 -14.45
N GLU A 278 -8.74 -19.96 -15.51
CA GLU A 278 -8.49 -18.53 -15.65
C GLU A 278 -9.83 -17.80 -15.72
N ARG A 279 -9.86 -16.58 -15.20
CA ARG A 279 -10.98 -15.65 -15.40
C ARG A 279 -10.57 -14.57 -16.39
N PHE A 280 -11.53 -14.07 -17.15
CA PHE A 280 -11.32 -12.96 -18.08
C PHE A 280 -12.59 -12.12 -18.21
N GLY A 281 -12.44 -10.88 -18.66
CA GLY A 281 -13.55 -9.99 -18.95
C GLY A 281 -13.50 -9.46 -20.38
N VAL A 282 -14.66 -9.21 -20.98
CA VAL A 282 -14.76 -8.57 -22.31
C VAL A 282 -14.92 -7.08 -22.10
N ARG A 283 -13.92 -6.28 -22.48
CA ARG A 283 -13.96 -4.82 -22.40
C ARG A 283 -13.07 -4.19 -23.45
N TYR A 284 -13.42 -2.98 -23.87
CA TYR A 284 -12.56 -2.14 -24.68
C TYR A 284 -12.47 -0.75 -24.06
N PHE A 285 -11.34 -0.09 -24.26
CA PHE A 285 -11.08 1.22 -23.70
C PHE A 285 -10.30 2.08 -24.67
N GLU A 286 -10.37 3.39 -24.48
CA GLU A 286 -9.70 4.39 -25.31
C GLU A 286 -9.17 5.52 -24.42
N PHE A 287 -7.87 5.79 -24.51
CA PHE A 287 -7.33 7.10 -24.13
C PHE A 287 -7.46 8.00 -25.36
N VAL A 288 -8.45 8.89 -25.35
CA VAL A 288 -8.68 9.78 -26.48
C VAL A 288 -7.49 10.73 -26.58
N GLU A 289 -6.86 10.78 -27.75
CA GLU A 289 -5.79 11.74 -28.02
C GLU A 289 -6.28 13.18 -27.77
N HIS A 290 -5.58 13.90 -26.90
CA HIS A 290 -6.00 15.21 -26.40
C HIS A 290 -7.46 15.20 -25.91
N GLY A 291 -7.84 14.18 -25.15
CA GLY A 291 -9.19 14.02 -24.61
C GLY A 291 -9.26 13.10 -23.38
N PRO A 292 -10.49 12.72 -22.99
CA PRO A 292 -10.72 11.93 -21.79
C PRO A 292 -10.48 10.43 -22.02
N PHE A 293 -10.65 9.66 -20.95
CA PHE A 293 -10.68 8.20 -21.00
C PHE A 293 -12.11 7.73 -21.29
N LYS A 294 -12.23 6.65 -22.07
CA LYS A 294 -13.49 5.94 -22.30
C LYS A 294 -13.36 4.46 -21.98
N LEU A 295 -14.39 3.91 -21.35
CA LEU A 295 -14.59 2.49 -21.14
C LEU A 295 -15.87 2.06 -21.85
N ASN A 296 -15.79 1.01 -22.67
CA ASN A 296 -16.91 0.48 -23.45
C ASN A 296 -17.64 1.56 -24.29
N GLY A 297 -16.89 2.55 -24.79
CA GLY A 297 -17.38 3.63 -25.64
C GLY A 297 -17.93 4.86 -24.89
N GLU A 298 -18.07 4.78 -23.57
CA GLU A 298 -18.56 5.87 -22.73
C GLU A 298 -17.41 6.54 -21.97
N ARG A 299 -17.49 7.87 -21.79
CA ARG A 299 -16.51 8.60 -20.98
C ARG A 299 -16.58 8.11 -19.55
N LEU A 300 -15.42 7.76 -18.99
CA LEU A 300 -15.27 7.44 -17.58
C LEU A 300 -14.14 8.29 -17.00
N LEU A 301 -14.46 9.11 -15.99
CA LEU A 301 -13.42 9.78 -15.20
C LEU A 301 -12.76 8.73 -14.29
N LEU A 302 -11.44 8.56 -14.42
CA LEU A 302 -10.66 7.66 -13.58
C LEU A 302 -10.46 8.30 -12.19
N ARG A 303 -11.13 7.72 -11.19
CA ARG A 303 -11.12 8.11 -9.78
C ARG A 303 -10.13 7.22 -9.05
N GLY A 304 -8.87 7.65 -9.07
CA GLY A 304 -7.73 6.82 -8.74
C GLY A 304 -7.20 6.97 -7.32
N THR A 305 -6.58 5.91 -6.83
CA THR A 305 -5.65 5.95 -5.68
C THR A 305 -4.42 5.08 -5.96
N HIS A 306 -3.52 4.96 -4.99
CA HIS A 306 -2.36 4.06 -5.01
C HIS A 306 -2.32 3.19 -3.77
N ARG A 307 -1.60 2.07 -3.84
CA ARG A 307 -1.25 1.28 -2.66
C ARG A 307 0.17 0.75 -2.73
N HIS A 308 0.80 0.60 -1.57
CA HIS A 308 1.98 -0.23 -1.38
C HIS A 308 1.60 -1.56 -0.70
N GLU A 309 2.39 -2.61 -0.92
CA GLU A 309 2.33 -3.81 -0.09
C GLU A 309 3.03 -3.53 1.24
N ASP A 310 2.30 -2.88 2.13
CA ASP A 310 2.79 -2.46 3.44
C ASP A 310 1.62 -2.35 4.43
N HIS A 311 1.78 -2.89 5.63
CA HIS A 311 0.77 -2.79 6.69
C HIS A 311 1.39 -2.84 8.09
N ALA A 312 0.69 -2.25 9.05
CA ALA A 312 1.14 -2.14 10.43
C ALA A 312 1.46 -3.52 11.02
N GLY A 313 2.64 -3.65 11.61
CA GLY A 313 3.10 -4.87 12.28
C GLY A 313 3.52 -6.03 11.37
N VAL A 314 3.33 -5.95 10.05
CA VAL A 314 3.66 -7.05 9.11
C VAL A 314 4.43 -6.61 7.87
N GLY A 315 4.58 -5.30 7.60
CA GLY A 315 5.23 -4.82 6.37
C GLY A 315 4.52 -5.40 5.12
N PRO A 316 5.24 -5.98 4.15
CA PRO A 316 4.64 -6.58 2.95
C PRO A 316 4.02 -7.96 3.20
N ALA A 317 4.19 -8.56 4.39
CA ALA A 317 3.66 -9.88 4.73
C ALA A 317 2.16 -9.85 5.03
N MET A 318 1.39 -9.20 4.16
CA MET A 318 -0.06 -9.07 4.27
C MET A 318 -0.75 -10.40 3.96
N THR A 319 -1.77 -10.75 4.75
CA THR A 319 -2.62 -11.90 4.45
C THR A 319 -3.64 -11.57 3.36
N GLU A 320 -4.32 -12.60 2.86
CA GLU A 320 -5.39 -12.42 1.87
C GLU A 320 -6.55 -11.60 2.45
N GLU A 321 -6.87 -11.81 3.73
CA GLU A 321 -7.92 -11.09 4.45
C GLU A 321 -7.57 -9.60 4.60
N MET A 322 -6.31 -9.28 4.90
CA MET A 322 -5.84 -7.89 4.96
C MET A 322 -5.96 -7.22 3.60
N ILE A 323 -5.53 -7.90 2.53
CA ILE A 323 -5.64 -7.38 1.16
C ILE A 323 -7.12 -7.17 0.79
N ARG A 324 -7.99 -8.14 1.09
CA ARG A 324 -9.43 -8.04 0.82
C ARG A 324 -10.08 -6.89 1.58
N CYS A 325 -9.73 -6.70 2.85
CA CYS A 325 -10.19 -5.57 3.65
C CYS A 325 -9.79 -4.24 3.00
N GLU A 326 -8.52 -4.09 2.63
CA GLU A 326 -8.02 -2.87 2.00
C GLU A 326 -8.72 -2.57 0.67
N MET A 327 -8.82 -3.55 -0.22
CA MET A 327 -9.45 -3.38 -1.54
C MET A 327 -10.95 -3.08 -1.42
N GLN A 328 -11.62 -3.67 -0.43
CA GLN A 328 -13.01 -3.37 -0.12
C GLN A 328 -13.17 -1.91 0.35
N LEU A 329 -12.30 -1.42 1.23
CA LEU A 329 -12.32 -0.03 1.68
C LEU A 329 -12.08 0.95 0.52
N ILE A 330 -11.21 0.60 -0.43
CA ILE A 330 -10.98 1.37 -1.68
C ILE A 330 -12.25 1.42 -2.52
N LYS A 331 -12.96 0.29 -2.70
CA LYS A 331 -14.22 0.26 -3.46
C LYS A 331 -15.34 1.04 -2.77
N GLU A 332 -15.48 0.91 -1.45
CA GLU A 332 -16.47 1.62 -0.63
C GLU A 332 -16.27 3.13 -0.61
N MET A 333 -15.03 3.59 -0.80
CA MET A 333 -14.72 5.01 -1.00
C MET A 333 -15.25 5.51 -2.35
N GLY A 334 -15.49 4.62 -3.32
CA GLY A 334 -15.95 4.95 -4.67
C GLY A 334 -14.83 5.07 -5.71
N ALA A 335 -13.62 4.58 -5.41
CA ALA A 335 -12.57 4.48 -6.41
C ALA A 335 -12.94 3.47 -7.51
N ASN A 336 -12.54 3.78 -8.73
CA ASN A 336 -12.71 2.91 -9.91
C ASN A 336 -11.39 2.65 -10.64
N PHE A 337 -10.28 3.16 -10.11
CA PHE A 337 -8.95 3.02 -10.67
C PHE A 337 -7.92 2.90 -9.54
N ILE A 338 -6.85 2.14 -9.76
CA ILE A 338 -5.70 2.05 -8.84
C ILE A 338 -4.39 1.92 -9.63
N ARG A 339 -3.35 2.63 -9.18
CA ARG A 339 -1.97 2.33 -9.56
C ARG A 339 -1.30 1.55 -8.44
N LEU A 340 -0.74 0.39 -8.78
CA LEU A 340 -0.22 -0.57 -7.80
C LEU A 340 1.20 -0.23 -7.31
N GLY A 341 1.37 1.00 -6.83
CA GLY A 341 2.66 1.49 -6.34
C GLY A 341 3.72 1.47 -7.44
N HIS A 342 4.88 0.90 -7.14
CA HIS A 342 6.07 0.91 -8.01
C HIS A 342 6.58 -0.49 -8.33
N TYR A 343 5.69 -1.48 -8.40
CA TYR A 343 6.06 -2.86 -8.66
C TYR A 343 4.82 -3.70 -8.96
N GLN A 344 5.02 -4.88 -9.56
CA GLN A 344 4.01 -5.93 -9.63
C GLN A 344 3.51 -6.29 -8.22
N GLN A 345 2.20 -6.39 -8.00
CA GLN A 345 1.62 -6.77 -6.72
C GLN A 345 1.12 -8.21 -6.71
N SER A 346 0.72 -8.69 -5.53
CA SER A 346 0.10 -10.00 -5.38
C SER A 346 -1.09 -10.15 -6.33
N ARG A 347 -1.17 -11.30 -7.01
CA ARG A 347 -2.31 -11.67 -7.86
C ARG A 347 -3.67 -11.53 -7.16
N ILE A 348 -3.71 -11.69 -5.84
CA ILE A 348 -4.92 -11.47 -5.01
C ILE A 348 -5.46 -10.06 -5.20
N VAL A 349 -4.58 -9.05 -5.31
CA VAL A 349 -4.97 -7.65 -5.56
C VAL A 349 -5.65 -7.52 -6.92
N LEU A 350 -5.07 -8.12 -7.98
CA LEU A 350 -5.66 -8.06 -9.31
C LEU A 350 -6.97 -8.84 -9.43
N GLU A 351 -7.06 -10.00 -8.79
CA GLU A 351 -8.31 -10.75 -8.68
C GLU A 351 -9.42 -9.91 -8.01
N LEU A 352 -9.08 -9.15 -6.97
CA LEU A 352 -10.01 -8.23 -6.32
C LEU A 352 -10.33 -7.01 -7.20
N CYS A 353 -9.37 -6.47 -7.95
CA CYS A 353 -9.63 -5.40 -8.93
C CYS A 353 -10.61 -5.85 -10.01
N ASP A 354 -10.44 -7.08 -10.52
CA ASP A 354 -11.36 -7.67 -11.49
C ASP A 354 -12.76 -7.85 -10.92
N GLU A 355 -12.87 -8.33 -9.67
CA GLU A 355 -14.15 -8.61 -9.00
C GLU A 355 -14.89 -7.35 -8.54
N LEU A 356 -14.14 -6.33 -8.09
CA LEU A 356 -14.69 -5.08 -7.56
C LEU A 356 -14.89 -4.02 -8.65
N GLY A 357 -14.43 -4.26 -9.88
CA GLY A 357 -14.54 -3.29 -10.97
C GLY A 357 -13.63 -2.09 -10.75
N ILE A 358 -12.33 -2.34 -10.55
CA ILE A 358 -11.29 -1.32 -10.38
C ILE A 358 -10.28 -1.49 -11.51
N LEU A 359 -10.10 -0.48 -12.34
CA LEU A 359 -9.10 -0.44 -13.41
C LEU A 359 -7.68 -0.31 -12.83
N VAL A 360 -6.68 -0.85 -13.52
CA VAL A 360 -5.32 -0.98 -12.98
C VAL A 360 -4.26 -0.41 -13.93
N TRP A 361 -3.34 0.36 -13.34
CA TRP A 361 -1.96 0.53 -13.80
C TRP A 361 -1.05 -0.31 -12.89
N GLU A 362 -0.25 -1.19 -13.48
CA GLU A 362 0.80 -1.93 -12.78
C GLU A 362 2.16 -1.70 -13.48
N GLU A 363 3.25 -1.56 -12.72
CA GLU A 363 4.56 -1.16 -13.26
C GLU A 363 5.73 -1.99 -12.75
N ILE A 364 6.82 -2.02 -13.51
CA ILE A 364 8.09 -2.59 -13.04
C ILE A 364 8.81 -1.63 -12.07
N PRO A 365 9.66 -2.14 -11.14
CA PRO A 365 10.33 -1.31 -10.15
C PRO A 365 11.54 -0.52 -10.69
N TRP A 366 11.54 -0.11 -11.96
CA TRP A 366 12.52 0.87 -12.44
C TRP A 366 12.16 2.27 -11.93
N CYS A 367 12.48 2.51 -10.66
CA CYS A 367 12.11 3.69 -9.91
C CYS A 367 13.37 4.43 -9.43
N ARG A 368 13.56 5.67 -9.91
CA ARG A 368 14.72 6.55 -9.63
C ARG A 368 16.07 5.94 -10.05
N GLY A 369 17.18 6.54 -9.58
CA GLY A 369 18.53 6.00 -9.66
C GLY A 369 19.28 6.30 -10.95
N GLY A 370 18.60 6.29 -12.09
CA GLY A 370 19.20 6.35 -13.42
C GLY A 370 19.15 5.00 -14.12
N LEU A 371 20.26 4.54 -14.71
CA LEU A 371 20.31 3.30 -15.48
C LEU A 371 21.64 2.56 -15.31
N GLY A 372 21.56 1.34 -14.78
CA GLY A 372 22.71 0.45 -14.57
C GLY A 372 23.16 -0.30 -15.82
N GLY A 373 24.03 -1.29 -15.59
CA GLY A 373 24.63 -2.15 -16.62
C GLY A 373 23.71 -3.25 -17.14
N ASP A 374 24.31 -4.26 -17.77
CA ASP A 374 23.58 -5.33 -18.44
C ASP A 374 22.71 -6.16 -17.48
N SER A 375 23.17 -6.43 -16.25
CA SER A 375 22.37 -7.17 -15.25
C SER A 375 21.13 -6.39 -14.83
N TYR A 376 21.26 -5.08 -14.58
CA TYR A 376 20.15 -4.20 -14.25
C TYR A 376 19.10 -4.17 -15.37
N ARG A 377 19.55 -3.99 -16.62
CA ARG A 377 18.66 -3.97 -17.79
C ARG A 377 17.98 -5.31 -18.01
N GLN A 378 18.70 -6.41 -17.82
CA GLN A 378 18.12 -7.74 -17.91
C GLN A 378 17.05 -7.95 -16.84
N GLN A 379 17.28 -7.52 -15.59
CA GLN A 379 16.27 -7.57 -14.54
C GLN A 379 15.00 -6.77 -14.93
N CYS A 380 15.15 -5.57 -15.51
CA CYS A 380 13.99 -4.80 -15.98
C CYS A 380 13.19 -5.56 -17.05
N ARG A 381 13.86 -6.19 -18.03
CA ARG A 381 13.20 -6.99 -19.09
C ARG A 381 12.51 -8.22 -18.52
N ASP A 382 13.19 -8.92 -17.62
CA ASP A 382 12.69 -10.15 -16.99
C ASP A 382 11.44 -9.84 -16.16
N MET A 383 11.48 -8.79 -15.33
CA MET A 383 10.33 -8.38 -14.51
C MET A 383 9.18 -7.81 -15.33
N LEU A 384 9.44 -7.08 -16.43
CA LEU A 384 8.38 -6.62 -17.35
C LEU A 384 7.70 -7.81 -18.03
N THR A 385 8.51 -8.76 -18.50
CA THR A 385 8.00 -9.99 -19.11
C THR A 385 7.19 -10.80 -18.11
N ALA A 386 7.70 -10.99 -16.89
CA ALA A 386 7.01 -11.72 -15.84
C ALA A 386 5.67 -11.06 -15.48
N MET A 387 5.65 -9.75 -15.24
CA MET A 387 4.44 -8.99 -14.93
C MET A 387 3.37 -9.16 -16.01
N ILE A 388 3.71 -8.88 -17.27
CA ILE A 388 2.75 -8.99 -18.39
C ILE A 388 2.27 -10.44 -18.54
N GLU A 389 3.19 -11.41 -18.52
CA GLU A 389 2.84 -12.81 -18.72
C GLU A 389 1.99 -13.38 -17.57
N GLN A 390 2.24 -12.97 -16.33
CA GLN A 390 1.53 -13.47 -15.15
C GLN A 390 0.15 -12.82 -15.02
N HIS A 391 0.02 -11.55 -15.39
CA HIS A 391 -1.17 -10.76 -15.17
C HIS A 391 -1.98 -10.44 -16.45
N TYR A 392 -1.62 -11.05 -17.58
CA TYR A 392 -2.25 -10.87 -18.90
C TYR A 392 -3.78 -10.98 -18.90
N ASN A 393 -4.32 -11.94 -18.13
CA ASN A 393 -5.75 -12.31 -18.18
C ASN A 393 -6.66 -11.32 -17.43
N HIS A 394 -6.11 -10.44 -16.60
CA HIS A 394 -6.91 -9.54 -15.75
C HIS A 394 -7.56 -8.42 -16.57
N PRO A 395 -8.91 -8.38 -16.73
CA PRO A 395 -9.58 -7.31 -17.46
C PRO A 395 -9.38 -5.93 -16.85
N SER A 396 -9.14 -5.85 -15.53
CA SER A 396 -8.84 -4.62 -14.82
C SER A 396 -7.61 -3.88 -15.35
N VAL A 397 -6.57 -4.59 -15.77
CA VAL A 397 -5.33 -3.96 -16.23
C VAL A 397 -5.55 -3.29 -17.58
N ILE A 398 -5.19 -2.01 -17.64
CA ILE A 398 -5.22 -1.19 -18.86
C ILE A 398 -3.87 -0.54 -19.19
N LEU A 399 -2.97 -0.44 -18.20
CA LEU A 399 -1.66 0.20 -18.35
C LEU A 399 -0.54 -0.67 -17.77
N TRP A 400 0.51 -0.86 -18.57
CA TRP A 400 1.80 -1.41 -18.15
C TRP A 400 2.80 -0.28 -17.96
N GLY A 401 3.16 0.03 -16.73
CA GLY A 401 4.12 1.05 -16.39
C GLY A 401 5.57 0.58 -16.55
N LEU A 402 6.40 1.39 -17.17
CA LEU A 402 7.80 1.06 -17.47
C LEU A 402 8.78 1.65 -16.47
N GLY A 403 8.35 2.58 -15.63
CA GLY A 403 9.19 3.22 -14.62
C GLY A 403 8.57 4.48 -14.01
N ASN A 404 9.19 4.94 -12.93
CA ASN A 404 8.79 6.11 -12.16
C ASN A 404 10.02 6.98 -11.83
N GLU A 405 9.94 8.28 -12.10
CA GLU A 405 10.98 9.25 -11.74
C GLU A 405 12.37 8.87 -12.27
N ASN A 406 12.42 8.34 -13.50
CA ASN A 406 13.67 7.94 -14.15
C ASN A 406 14.58 9.14 -14.48
N ASP A 407 14.09 10.37 -14.27
CA ASP A 407 14.87 11.61 -14.33
C ASP A 407 15.67 11.89 -13.04
N TRP A 408 15.58 11.04 -12.02
CA TRP A 408 16.27 11.20 -10.76
C TRP A 408 17.70 10.65 -10.80
N GLU A 409 18.68 11.56 -10.88
CA GLU A 409 20.12 11.26 -10.89
C GLU A 409 20.64 11.04 -9.46
N CYS A 410 20.85 9.79 -9.04
CA CYS A 410 21.40 9.54 -7.69
C CYS A 410 22.25 8.27 -7.49
N ASP A 411 22.11 7.21 -8.29
CA ASP A 411 22.77 5.92 -7.99
C ASP A 411 24.13 5.74 -8.68
N PHE A 412 24.39 6.46 -9.77
CA PHE A 412 25.59 6.31 -10.59
C PHE A 412 26.35 7.64 -10.74
N ASP A 413 27.64 7.58 -11.05
CA ASP A 413 28.48 8.77 -11.31
C ASP A 413 28.30 9.35 -12.71
N TYR A 414 27.35 8.80 -13.47
CA TYR A 414 26.93 9.24 -14.79
C TYR A 414 25.40 9.25 -14.90
N PHE A 415 24.88 10.08 -15.79
CA PHE A 415 23.47 10.14 -16.14
C PHE A 415 23.33 10.46 -17.63
N ASP A 416 22.96 9.46 -18.44
CA ASP A 416 22.81 9.59 -19.89
C ASP A 416 21.34 9.50 -20.29
N GLN A 417 20.73 10.66 -20.57
CA GLN A 417 19.34 10.76 -20.99
C GLN A 417 19.06 9.99 -22.29
N GLU A 418 20.00 9.97 -23.24
CA GLU A 418 19.80 9.26 -24.50
C GLU A 418 19.85 7.75 -24.29
N ASP A 419 20.67 7.27 -23.35
CA ASP A 419 20.70 5.86 -23.01
C ASP A 419 19.45 5.40 -22.26
N ILE A 420 18.94 6.24 -21.34
CA ILE A 420 17.64 6.04 -20.69
C ILE A 420 16.52 6.00 -21.74
N ARG A 421 16.50 6.94 -22.70
CA ARG A 421 15.51 6.96 -23.80
C ARG A 421 15.57 5.68 -24.65
N ARG A 422 16.77 5.25 -25.05
CA ARG A 422 16.94 4.01 -25.84
C ARG A 422 16.40 2.80 -25.09
N PHE A 423 16.71 2.68 -23.80
CA PHE A 423 16.25 1.56 -23.00
C PHE A 423 14.74 1.63 -22.69
N MET A 424 14.20 2.83 -22.43
CA MET A 424 12.76 3.05 -22.27
C MET A 424 11.99 2.64 -23.53
N LYS A 425 12.52 2.98 -24.72
CA LYS A 425 11.94 2.56 -26.01
C LYS A 425 11.98 1.06 -26.20
N GLU A 426 13.08 0.43 -25.79
CA GLU A 426 13.21 -1.03 -25.81
C GLU A 426 12.15 -1.72 -24.94
N LEU A 427 11.93 -1.23 -23.71
CA LEU A 427 10.88 -1.77 -22.82
C LEU A 427 9.46 -1.51 -23.36
N HIS A 428 9.22 -0.34 -23.96
CA HIS A 428 7.96 -0.03 -24.64
C HIS A 428 7.67 -1.03 -25.78
N ASP A 429 8.67 -1.28 -26.64
CA ASP A 429 8.55 -2.23 -27.74
C ASP A 429 8.34 -3.66 -27.24
N LEU A 430 9.07 -4.06 -26.19
CA LEU A 430 8.91 -5.37 -25.55
C LEU A 430 7.49 -5.53 -24.99
N SER A 431 6.96 -4.51 -24.32
CA SER A 431 5.59 -4.52 -23.78
C SER A 431 4.55 -4.76 -24.90
N HIS A 432 4.61 -4.00 -26.00
CA HIS A 432 3.68 -4.19 -27.13
C HIS A 432 3.89 -5.49 -27.90
N GLN A 433 5.11 -6.05 -27.89
CA GLN A 433 5.36 -7.38 -28.44
C GLN A 433 4.69 -8.47 -27.60
N LEU A 434 4.71 -8.34 -26.27
CA LEU A 434 4.12 -9.30 -25.34
C LEU A 434 2.60 -9.15 -25.24
N ASP A 435 2.10 -7.91 -25.20
CA ASP A 435 0.68 -7.59 -25.07
C ASP A 435 0.32 -6.32 -25.87
N PRO A 436 -0.08 -6.45 -27.15
CA PRO A 436 -0.50 -5.31 -27.96
C PRO A 436 -1.89 -4.78 -27.57
N SER A 437 -2.60 -5.40 -26.63
CA SER A 437 -3.97 -5.02 -26.24
C SER A 437 -4.02 -3.96 -25.13
N ARG A 438 -2.86 -3.62 -24.56
CA ARG A 438 -2.73 -2.63 -23.48
C ARG A 438 -1.71 -1.57 -23.84
N LEU A 439 -1.76 -0.47 -23.10
CA LEU A 439 -0.94 0.71 -23.33
C LEU A 439 0.20 0.76 -22.32
N THR A 440 1.32 1.33 -22.73
CA THR A 440 2.48 1.61 -21.89
C THR A 440 2.35 2.97 -21.22
N SER A 441 2.97 3.11 -20.04
CA SER A 441 3.00 4.39 -19.33
C SER A 441 4.28 4.59 -18.52
N ILE A 442 4.57 5.84 -18.18
CA ILE A 442 5.57 6.21 -17.17
C ILE A 442 5.09 7.44 -16.40
N ARG A 443 5.66 7.63 -15.22
CA ARG A 443 5.48 8.86 -14.43
C ARG A 443 6.79 9.62 -14.28
N ARG A 444 6.75 10.94 -14.53
CA ARG A 444 7.80 11.94 -14.32
C ARG A 444 9.15 11.54 -14.96
N CYS A 445 9.24 11.72 -16.26
CA CYS A 445 10.49 11.64 -17.01
C CYS A 445 10.30 12.43 -18.31
N GLU A 446 10.43 13.75 -18.24
CA GLU A 446 10.00 14.67 -19.30
C GLU A 446 10.70 14.38 -20.64
N PHE A 447 11.96 13.99 -20.60
CA PHE A 447 12.73 13.63 -21.78
C PHE A 447 12.39 12.24 -22.34
N CYS A 448 11.42 11.50 -21.78
CA CYS A 448 10.92 10.21 -22.30
C CYS A 448 9.41 10.22 -22.62
N LYS A 449 8.72 11.36 -22.45
CA LYS A 449 7.26 11.44 -22.57
C LYS A 449 6.71 11.13 -23.96
N ASP A 450 7.54 11.22 -25.00
CA ASP A 450 7.23 10.92 -26.40
C ASP A 450 7.36 9.43 -26.76
N ILE A 451 7.86 8.60 -25.83
CA ILE A 451 8.09 7.17 -26.06
C ILE A 451 6.86 6.33 -25.73
N VAL A 452 6.18 6.63 -24.60
CA VAL A 452 5.06 5.84 -24.10
C VAL A 452 3.70 6.28 -24.64
N ASP A 453 2.68 5.43 -24.50
CA ASP A 453 1.33 5.74 -24.96
C ASP A 453 0.60 6.74 -24.06
N VAL A 454 0.79 6.64 -22.74
CA VAL A 454 0.16 7.48 -21.72
C VAL A 454 1.21 8.03 -20.76
N TYR A 455 1.21 9.35 -20.56
CA TYR A 455 2.21 10.01 -19.72
C TYR A 455 1.58 10.71 -18.52
N SER A 456 2.22 10.55 -17.35
CA SER A 456 1.95 11.34 -16.15
C SER A 456 3.14 12.26 -15.82
N PRO A 457 2.96 13.59 -15.79
CA PRO A 457 3.93 14.48 -15.15
C PRO A 457 3.83 14.44 -13.62
N SER A 458 4.67 15.24 -12.95
CA SER A 458 4.55 15.54 -11.52
C SER A 458 3.68 16.80 -11.32
N ILE A 459 2.55 16.68 -10.62
CA ILE A 459 1.64 17.79 -10.28
C ILE A 459 1.20 17.64 -8.82
N TRP A 460 1.78 18.46 -7.94
CA TRP A 460 1.55 18.45 -6.50
C TRP A 460 1.08 19.82 -6.00
N ALA A 461 0.15 20.44 -6.73
CA ALA A 461 -0.38 21.77 -6.44
C ALA A 461 -0.87 21.89 -4.98
N GLY A 462 -0.21 22.76 -4.22
CA GLY A 462 -0.54 22.96 -2.81
C GLY A 462 0.33 22.18 -1.83
N TRP A 463 1.08 21.16 -2.25
CA TRP A 463 1.96 20.42 -1.36
C TRP A 463 3.44 20.78 -1.55
N TYR A 464 4.08 20.18 -2.55
CA TYR A 464 5.50 20.43 -2.85
C TYR A 464 5.71 21.78 -3.56
N ARG A 465 4.71 22.28 -4.30
CA ARG A 465 4.82 23.54 -5.03
C ARG A 465 3.46 24.20 -5.29
N GLY A 466 3.45 25.53 -5.34
CA GLY A 466 2.25 26.33 -5.61
C GLY A 466 1.16 26.14 -4.56
N ILE A 467 -0.07 26.53 -4.90
CA ILE A 467 -1.23 26.35 -4.02
C ILE A 467 -2.25 25.42 -4.65
N TYR A 468 -3.10 24.77 -3.85
CA TYR A 468 -4.03 23.76 -4.39
C TYR A 468 -5.03 24.32 -5.40
N THR A 469 -5.29 25.64 -5.38
CA THR A 469 -6.16 26.29 -6.37
C THR A 469 -5.56 26.36 -7.77
N ASP A 470 -4.25 26.12 -7.91
CA ASP A 470 -3.56 26.10 -9.20
C ASP A 470 -3.73 24.76 -9.94
N TYR A 471 -4.33 23.75 -9.29
CA TYR A 471 -4.48 22.39 -9.79
C TYR A 471 -5.00 22.31 -11.23
N GLU A 472 -6.14 22.96 -11.51
CA GLU A 472 -6.75 22.93 -12.84
C GLU A 472 -5.83 23.51 -13.92
N ALA A 473 -5.19 24.64 -13.63
CA ALA A 473 -4.28 25.30 -14.56
C ALA A 473 -3.04 24.43 -14.83
N SER A 474 -2.49 23.77 -13.80
CA SER A 474 -1.38 22.83 -13.94
C SER A 474 -1.77 21.61 -14.77
N CYS A 475 -2.93 21.00 -14.52
CA CYS A 475 -3.42 19.89 -15.33
C CYS A 475 -3.66 20.29 -16.79
N ARG A 476 -4.25 21.48 -17.03
CA ARG A 476 -4.44 21.99 -18.39
C ARG A 476 -3.11 22.14 -19.13
N SER A 477 -2.14 22.79 -18.49
CA SER A 477 -0.81 23.00 -19.06
C SER A 477 -0.14 21.67 -19.41
N ALA A 478 -0.19 20.68 -18.51
CA ALA A 478 0.34 19.36 -18.77
C ALA A 478 -0.37 18.64 -19.92
N PHE A 479 -1.71 18.67 -19.92
CA PHE A 479 -2.54 18.05 -20.94
C PHE A 479 -2.25 18.58 -22.35
N ASP A 480 -2.03 19.88 -22.50
CA ASP A 480 -1.73 20.50 -23.79
C ASP A 480 -0.34 20.09 -24.34
N ASN A 481 0.52 19.49 -23.51
CA ASN A 481 1.92 19.16 -23.84
C ASN A 481 2.18 17.66 -24.08
N VAL A 482 1.16 16.80 -24.00
CA VAL A 482 1.26 15.36 -24.28
C VAL A 482 0.05 14.84 -25.05
N ARG A 483 0.24 13.73 -25.75
CA ARG A 483 -0.80 13.10 -26.57
C ARG A 483 -1.94 12.51 -25.73
N SER A 484 -1.57 11.77 -24.69
CA SER A 484 -2.50 11.14 -23.74
C SER A 484 -2.02 11.46 -22.32
N PHE A 485 -2.75 12.33 -21.64
CA PHE A 485 -2.43 12.78 -20.29
C PHE A 485 -3.18 11.96 -19.26
N PHE A 486 -2.51 11.56 -18.18
CA PHE A 486 -3.16 11.05 -16.97
C PHE A 486 -2.39 11.54 -15.76
N HIS A 487 -3.06 12.18 -14.79
CA HIS A 487 -2.41 12.68 -13.59
C HIS A 487 -2.26 11.62 -12.49
N MET A 488 -1.06 11.08 -12.35
CA MET A 488 -0.69 10.19 -11.24
C MET A 488 0.11 10.92 -10.17
N GLU A 489 -0.33 10.70 -8.94
CA GLU A 489 0.21 11.24 -7.69
C GLU A 489 -0.10 12.72 -7.46
N TRP A 490 -0.89 12.93 -6.42
CA TRP A 490 -1.15 14.20 -5.75
C TRP A 490 -1.63 13.87 -4.34
N GLY A 491 -1.52 14.81 -3.41
CA GLY A 491 -1.82 14.55 -2.01
C GLY A 491 -1.01 15.45 -1.10
N ALA A 492 -1.21 15.29 0.21
CA ALA A 492 -0.48 16.00 1.25
C ALA A 492 -0.35 15.09 2.47
N ASP A 493 0.79 15.15 3.15
CA ASP A 493 0.93 14.45 4.42
C ASP A 493 -0.03 15.06 5.44
N ASN A 494 -0.70 14.19 6.19
CA ASN A 494 -1.63 14.57 7.24
C ASN A 494 -1.42 13.64 8.44
N LEU A 495 -0.97 14.20 9.56
CA LEU A 495 -0.85 13.46 10.80
C LEU A 495 -2.26 13.17 11.32
N PRO A 496 -2.65 11.90 11.54
CA PRO A 496 -3.96 11.55 12.07
C PRO A 496 -4.22 12.30 13.37
N THR A 497 -5.46 12.72 13.57
CA THR A 497 -5.94 13.46 14.76
C THR A 497 -5.33 14.85 14.94
N ARG A 498 -4.55 15.37 13.97
CA ARG A 498 -4.07 16.76 13.99
C ARG A 498 -5.04 17.64 13.21
N HIS A 499 -5.68 18.55 13.92
CA HIS A 499 -6.62 19.51 13.37
C HIS A 499 -6.21 20.94 13.72
N VAL A 500 -6.67 21.90 12.91
CA VAL A 500 -6.53 23.33 13.16
C VAL A 500 -7.87 24.04 12.93
N GLU A 501 -8.13 25.09 13.70
CA GLU A 501 -9.35 25.90 13.57
C GLU A 501 -9.38 26.78 12.31
N LYS A 502 -8.21 27.10 11.75
CA LYS A 502 -8.07 27.87 10.53
C LYS A 502 -7.03 27.21 9.63
N THR A 503 -7.38 26.97 8.37
CA THR A 503 -6.46 26.37 7.41
C THR A 503 -5.27 27.28 7.08
N TYR A 504 -4.25 26.67 6.47
CA TYR A 504 -2.96 27.27 6.20
C TYR A 504 -3.06 28.69 5.62
N THR A 505 -2.53 29.68 6.34
CA THR A 505 -2.61 31.09 5.94
C THR A 505 -1.38 31.58 5.18
N GLY A 506 -0.33 30.75 5.07
CA GLY A 506 0.95 31.14 4.46
C GLY A 506 0.95 31.17 2.92
N PHE A 507 -0.20 31.04 2.26
CA PHE A 507 -0.29 31.02 0.79
C PHE A 507 0.23 32.29 0.11
N GLU A 508 0.27 33.42 0.80
CA GLU A 508 0.83 34.67 0.27
C GLU A 508 2.36 34.63 0.11
N PHE A 509 3.03 33.74 0.86
CA PHE A 509 4.48 33.56 0.79
C PHE A 509 4.89 32.47 -0.19
N ILE A 510 3.95 31.63 -0.65
CA ILE A 510 4.23 30.56 -1.61
C ILE A 510 4.33 31.17 -3.01
N PRO A 511 5.48 31.01 -3.70
CA PRO A 511 5.63 31.49 -5.07
C PRO A 511 4.60 30.85 -6.00
N ARG A 512 3.79 31.69 -6.64
CA ARG A 512 2.93 31.28 -7.75
C ARG A 512 3.73 31.47 -9.05
N GLY A 513 4.38 30.40 -9.49
CA GLY A 513 5.14 30.40 -10.76
C GLY A 513 4.23 30.50 -11.99
N ASN A 514 4.80 30.36 -13.19
CA ASN A 514 4.09 30.34 -14.49
C ASN A 514 3.18 29.10 -14.72
N GLY A 515 2.55 28.56 -13.67
CA GLY A 515 1.61 27.44 -13.75
C GLY A 515 2.18 26.03 -13.51
N THR A 516 3.46 25.88 -13.14
CA THR A 516 4.05 24.56 -12.83
C THR A 516 4.06 24.28 -11.32
N THR A 517 3.53 23.13 -10.92
CA THR A 517 3.41 22.65 -9.54
C THR A 517 4.12 21.32 -9.34
N ASP A 518 5.19 21.12 -10.11
CA ASP A 518 6.03 19.94 -10.13
C ASP A 518 6.90 19.82 -8.87
N GLU A 519 7.01 18.60 -8.35
CA GLU A 519 8.04 18.23 -7.37
C GLU A 519 9.40 18.19 -8.05
N ARG A 520 10.37 18.94 -7.51
CA ARG A 520 11.76 18.95 -7.94
C ARG A 520 12.66 18.38 -6.85
N ASP A 521 13.89 18.02 -7.21
CA ASP A 521 14.86 17.56 -6.23
C ASP A 521 15.01 18.57 -5.07
N GLY A 522 15.04 18.03 -3.85
CA GLY A 522 15.02 18.78 -2.60
C GLY A 522 13.64 19.21 -2.08
N ASP A 523 12.57 19.23 -2.88
CA ASP A 523 11.24 19.70 -2.40
C ASP A 523 10.63 18.76 -1.34
N TYR A 524 11.02 17.48 -1.33
CA TYR A 524 10.64 16.48 -0.33
C TYR A 524 11.36 16.64 1.01
N LEU A 525 12.43 17.44 1.08
CA LEU A 525 13.16 17.70 2.32
C LEU A 525 12.38 18.70 3.20
N LEU A 526 12.48 18.51 4.52
CA LEU A 526 11.92 19.43 5.53
C LEU A 526 12.78 20.69 5.73
N THR A 527 13.85 20.87 4.95
CA THR A 527 14.74 22.03 5.04
C THR A 527 15.08 22.55 3.65
N GLY A 528 15.48 23.82 3.57
CA GLY A 528 15.86 24.45 2.30
C GLY A 528 14.70 24.64 1.31
N GLY A 529 15.03 25.14 0.11
CA GLY A 529 14.08 25.41 -0.97
C GLY A 529 13.15 26.62 -0.72
N GLU A 530 12.28 26.88 -1.69
CA GLU A 530 11.26 27.93 -1.62
C GLU A 530 10.13 27.59 -0.62
N PRO A 531 9.37 28.59 -0.13
CA PRO A 531 8.19 28.34 0.70
C PRO A 531 7.18 27.42 0.02
N ARG A 532 6.71 26.41 0.76
CA ARG A 532 5.82 25.35 0.30
C ARG A 532 5.16 24.66 1.48
N VAL A 533 3.93 24.13 1.30
CA VAL A 533 3.17 23.54 2.42
C VAL A 533 3.82 22.26 2.96
N SER A 534 4.50 21.47 2.11
CA SER A 534 5.20 20.27 2.58
C SER A 534 6.25 20.56 3.67
N ARG A 535 6.82 21.77 3.68
CA ARG A 535 7.80 22.23 4.67
C ARG A 535 7.19 23.14 5.74
N ASP A 536 6.36 24.09 5.31
CA ASP A 536 5.88 25.19 6.16
C ASP A 536 4.47 24.97 6.72
N GLY A 537 3.76 23.95 6.21
CA GLY A 537 2.42 23.58 6.66
C GLY A 537 2.41 22.82 7.99
N ASP A 538 1.23 22.74 8.61
CA ASP A 538 1.02 22.06 9.90
C ASP A 538 0.84 20.54 9.80
N TRP A 539 0.69 20.01 8.58
CA TRP A 539 0.38 18.60 8.29
C TRP A 539 -0.92 18.15 8.99
N SER A 540 -1.91 19.05 9.07
CA SER A 540 -3.24 18.76 9.63
C SER A 540 -4.13 18.03 8.63
N GLU A 541 -5.03 17.20 9.16
CA GLU A 541 -6.15 16.65 8.38
C GLU A 541 -7.05 17.77 7.83
N THR A 542 -7.14 18.90 8.53
CA THR A 542 -7.93 20.06 8.12
C THR A 542 -7.49 20.58 6.75
N TYR A 543 -6.18 20.78 6.58
CA TYR A 543 -5.59 21.24 5.33
C TYR A 543 -5.85 20.23 4.20
N PHE A 544 -5.55 18.95 4.44
CA PHE A 544 -5.65 17.95 3.39
C PHE A 544 -7.10 17.72 2.95
N CYS A 545 -8.07 17.74 3.87
CA CYS A 545 -9.49 17.65 3.53
C CYS A 545 -9.95 18.80 2.63
N GLU A 546 -9.49 20.03 2.87
CA GLU A 546 -9.79 21.18 1.99
C GLU A 546 -9.11 21.07 0.62
N MET A 547 -7.89 20.55 0.59
CA MET A 547 -7.19 20.29 -0.68
C MET A 547 -7.92 19.25 -1.52
N ILE A 548 -8.31 18.11 -0.92
CA ILE A 548 -9.08 17.06 -1.61
C ILE A 548 -10.39 17.61 -2.13
N ASP A 549 -11.16 18.30 -1.29
CA ASP A 549 -12.44 18.91 -1.66
C ASP A 549 -12.28 19.85 -2.87
N TRP A 550 -11.21 20.66 -2.88
CA TRP A 550 -10.89 21.51 -4.04
C TRP A 550 -10.57 20.70 -5.30
N TYR A 551 -9.74 19.66 -5.19
CA TYR A 551 -9.37 18.82 -6.33
C TYR A 551 -10.60 18.13 -6.93
N LEU A 552 -11.40 17.47 -6.09
CA LEU A 552 -12.54 16.67 -6.54
C LEU A 552 -13.63 17.54 -7.18
N LYS A 553 -13.98 18.69 -6.58
CA LYS A 553 -14.95 19.61 -7.22
C LYS A 553 -14.42 20.20 -8.53
N SER A 554 -13.11 20.37 -8.67
CA SER A 554 -12.52 20.88 -9.91
C SER A 554 -12.56 19.84 -11.04
N GLN A 555 -12.42 18.56 -10.72
CA GLN A 555 -12.47 17.48 -11.71
C GLN A 555 -13.85 17.34 -12.36
N GLU A 556 -14.93 17.73 -11.68
CA GLU A 556 -16.31 17.60 -12.18
C GLU A 556 -16.56 18.37 -13.50
N HIS A 557 -15.85 19.48 -13.75
CA HIS A 557 -15.99 20.27 -14.99
C HIS A 557 -14.82 20.09 -15.97
N MET A 558 -13.85 19.24 -15.65
CA MET A 558 -12.74 18.91 -16.56
C MET A 558 -13.14 17.80 -17.53
N ASP A 559 -14.02 18.10 -18.50
CA ASP A 559 -14.55 17.10 -19.44
C ASP A 559 -13.51 16.39 -20.31
N TRP A 560 -12.32 16.99 -20.42
CA TRP A 560 -11.15 16.53 -21.14
C TRP A 560 -10.21 15.66 -20.29
N LEU A 561 -10.37 15.64 -18.96
CA LEU A 561 -9.50 14.90 -18.06
C LEU A 561 -9.81 13.40 -18.16
N THR A 562 -8.76 12.60 -18.34
CA THR A 562 -8.82 11.13 -18.25
C THR A 562 -9.14 10.70 -16.82
N GLY A 563 -8.39 11.23 -15.87
CA GLY A 563 -8.65 11.15 -14.44
C GLY A 563 -7.43 11.57 -13.63
N ALA A 564 -7.46 11.27 -12.34
CA ALA A 564 -6.32 11.46 -11.46
C ALA A 564 -6.26 10.37 -10.38
N ALA A 565 -5.05 10.02 -9.94
CA ALA A 565 -4.86 9.08 -8.83
C ALA A 565 -4.16 9.73 -7.63
N GLN A 566 -4.84 9.78 -6.48
CA GLN A 566 -4.29 10.30 -5.24
C GLN A 566 -3.19 9.37 -4.71
N TRP A 567 -2.08 9.95 -4.23
CA TRP A 567 -0.99 9.25 -3.57
C TRP A 567 -1.06 9.52 -2.07
N SER A 568 -1.35 8.53 -1.22
CA SER A 568 -1.81 7.16 -1.54
C SER A 568 -3.00 6.77 -0.66
N PHE A 569 -3.57 5.59 -0.84
CA PHE A 569 -4.75 5.16 -0.09
C PHE A 569 -4.46 5.04 1.41
N LYS A 570 -3.34 4.39 1.76
CA LYS A 570 -2.97 4.04 3.11
C LYS A 570 -1.58 4.55 3.43
N ASP A 571 -1.37 5.05 4.64
CA ASP A 571 -0.04 5.39 5.14
C ASP A 571 0.88 4.17 5.03
N PHE A 572 2.14 4.41 4.69
CA PHE A 572 3.10 3.33 4.48
C PHE A 572 4.52 3.74 4.89
N ALA A 573 5.33 2.75 5.26
CA ALA A 573 6.70 2.95 5.71
C ALA A 573 7.64 3.37 4.56
N THR A 574 8.59 4.25 4.86
CA THR A 574 9.62 4.71 3.93
C THR A 574 10.93 5.03 4.65
N PRO A 575 12.10 4.60 4.11
CA PRO A 575 13.38 4.80 4.77
C PRO A 575 13.92 6.24 4.64
N VAL A 576 13.36 7.07 3.76
CA VAL A 576 13.90 8.40 3.43
C VAL A 576 13.23 9.55 4.20
N ARG A 577 12.35 9.24 5.16
CA ARG A 577 11.61 10.25 5.96
C ARG A 577 11.79 10.09 7.48
N PRO A 578 13.03 10.03 8.01
CA PRO A 578 13.28 9.83 9.45
C PRO A 578 12.67 10.94 10.33
N ASP A 579 12.52 12.15 9.79
CA ASP A 579 12.11 13.35 10.54
C ASP A 579 10.61 13.66 10.43
N SER A 580 9.82 12.77 9.82
CA SER A 580 8.37 12.95 9.74
C SER A 580 7.73 12.94 11.14
N PRO A 581 6.55 13.59 11.32
CA PRO A 581 5.83 13.59 12.59
C PRO A 581 5.61 12.21 13.23
N ILE A 582 5.47 11.16 12.42
CA ILE A 582 5.79 9.78 12.78
C ILE A 582 7.04 9.40 11.96
N PRO A 583 8.20 9.15 12.59
CA PRO A 583 9.44 8.82 11.90
C PRO A 583 9.27 7.66 10.90
N TYR A 584 9.89 7.78 9.73
CA TYR A 584 9.87 6.79 8.64
C TYR A 584 8.49 6.50 8.03
N LEU A 585 7.49 7.36 8.24
CA LEU A 585 6.16 7.19 7.67
C LEU A 585 5.90 8.22 6.56
N ASN A 586 5.40 7.75 5.41
CA ASN A 586 4.71 8.61 4.45
C ASN A 586 3.23 8.68 4.89
N MET A 587 2.78 9.87 5.27
CA MET A 587 1.47 10.09 5.88
C MET A 587 0.46 10.72 4.91
N LYS A 588 0.70 10.58 3.61
CA LYS A 588 -0.25 11.03 2.58
C LYS A 588 -1.48 10.12 2.45
N GLY A 589 -1.52 9.03 3.21
CA GLY A 589 -2.66 8.13 3.32
C GLY A 589 -3.92 8.88 3.76
N ILE A 590 -5.04 8.42 3.24
CA ILE A 590 -6.39 8.78 3.74
C ILE A 590 -6.91 7.73 4.74
N VAL A 591 -6.13 6.69 4.97
CA VAL A 591 -6.28 5.66 5.99
C VAL A 591 -4.92 5.50 6.68
N GLU A 592 -4.91 5.35 8.00
CA GLU A 592 -3.69 5.00 8.76
C GLU A 592 -3.17 3.62 8.32
N ARG A 593 -1.91 3.32 8.66
CA ARG A 593 -1.22 2.09 8.25
C ARG A 593 -1.93 0.78 8.71
N ASP A 594 -2.84 0.87 9.68
CA ASP A 594 -3.61 -0.22 10.29
C ASP A 594 -5.10 -0.31 9.88
N PHE A 595 -5.50 0.41 8.82
CA PHE A 595 -6.89 0.55 8.32
C PHE A 595 -7.79 1.56 9.05
N THR A 596 -7.29 2.29 10.06
CA THR A 596 -8.08 3.36 10.69
C THR A 596 -8.35 4.49 9.67
N LYS A 597 -9.62 4.76 9.36
CA LYS A 597 -10.02 5.79 8.39
C LYS A 597 -9.69 7.18 8.96
N LYS A 598 -9.02 8.01 8.16
CA LYS A 598 -8.81 9.43 8.45
C LYS A 598 -10.02 10.25 7.98
N GLU A 599 -10.13 11.51 8.38
CA GLU A 599 -11.18 12.42 7.93
C GLU A 599 -11.20 12.55 6.40
N ALA A 600 -10.01 12.50 5.79
CA ALA A 600 -9.80 12.57 4.35
C ALA A 600 -10.52 11.44 3.57
N TYR A 601 -10.69 10.24 4.15
CA TYR A 601 -11.43 9.14 3.51
C TYR A 601 -12.86 9.54 3.18
N TYR A 602 -13.52 10.23 4.10
CA TYR A 602 -14.92 10.63 3.96
C TYR A 602 -15.11 11.78 2.98
N VAL A 603 -14.07 12.60 2.75
CA VAL A 603 -14.08 13.59 1.67
C VAL A 603 -14.21 12.89 0.31
N PHE A 604 -13.34 11.91 0.02
CA PHE A 604 -13.45 11.12 -1.21
C PHE A 604 -14.79 10.38 -1.29
N GLN A 605 -15.21 9.72 -0.22
CA GLN A 605 -16.47 8.97 -0.19
C GLN A 605 -17.68 9.87 -0.50
N SER A 606 -17.70 11.12 -0.01
CA SER A 606 -18.78 12.08 -0.27
C SER A 606 -18.89 12.57 -1.72
N TYR A 607 -17.84 12.41 -2.52
CA TYR A 607 -17.80 12.74 -3.94
C TYR A 607 -17.98 11.51 -4.84
N TRP A 608 -17.45 10.35 -4.44
CA TRP A 608 -17.29 9.21 -5.34
C TRP A 608 -18.24 8.05 -5.07
N ALA A 609 -18.66 7.82 -3.82
CA ALA A 609 -19.51 6.69 -3.48
C ALA A 609 -20.97 6.92 -3.90
N THR A 610 -21.64 5.84 -4.27
CA THR A 610 -23.08 5.83 -4.60
C THR A 610 -23.95 5.66 -3.36
N GLU A 611 -23.52 4.83 -2.40
CA GLU A 611 -24.23 4.57 -1.15
C GLU A 611 -24.39 5.85 -0.32
N PRO A 612 -25.61 6.19 0.15
CA PRO A 612 -25.84 7.36 0.99
C PRO A 612 -24.94 7.37 2.23
N MET A 613 -24.24 8.49 2.47
CA MET A 613 -23.40 8.67 3.66
C MET A 613 -23.40 10.13 4.12
N ALA A 614 -23.11 10.35 5.40
CA ALA A 614 -22.84 11.65 5.99
C ALA A 614 -21.76 11.51 7.06
N HIS A 615 -20.84 12.47 7.11
CA HIS A 615 -19.74 12.49 8.06
C HIS A 615 -19.46 13.94 8.48
N ILE A 616 -19.62 14.23 9.76
CA ILE A 616 -19.25 15.51 10.37
C ILE A 616 -17.73 15.51 10.52
N TYR A 617 -17.05 16.49 9.94
CA TYR A 617 -15.60 16.60 10.11
C TYR A 617 -15.24 16.87 11.58
N GLY A 618 -14.31 16.09 12.14
CA GLY A 618 -13.75 16.30 13.48
C GLY A 618 -14.03 15.18 14.49
N HIS A 619 -14.29 13.95 14.04
CA HIS A 619 -14.46 12.77 14.92
C HIS A 619 -13.20 12.52 15.76
N SER A 620 -12.02 12.86 15.23
CA SER A 620 -10.74 12.80 15.93
C SER A 620 -10.31 14.12 16.58
N MET A 621 -11.19 15.13 16.66
CA MET A 621 -10.93 16.46 17.22
C MET A 621 -11.67 16.67 18.56
N PRO A 622 -11.16 16.14 19.69
CA PRO A 622 -11.89 16.16 20.97
C PRO A 622 -12.01 17.57 21.58
N VAL A 623 -11.12 18.50 21.20
CA VAL A 623 -11.11 19.89 21.68
C VAL A 623 -11.03 20.84 20.51
N ARG A 624 -12.04 21.70 20.39
CA ARG A 624 -12.10 22.88 19.55
C ARG A 624 -11.75 24.12 20.37
N TRP A 625 -11.35 25.22 19.73
CA TRP A 625 -10.92 26.40 20.45
C TRP A 625 -11.17 27.72 19.72
N GLY A 626 -11.28 28.81 20.48
CA GLY A 626 -11.46 30.15 19.92
C GLY A 626 -11.94 31.14 20.97
N ALA A 627 -12.17 32.38 20.55
CA ALA A 627 -12.72 33.38 21.46
C ALA A 627 -14.18 33.03 21.85
N PRO A 628 -14.66 33.50 23.01
CA PRO A 628 -16.09 33.49 23.32
C PRO A 628 -16.89 34.14 22.19
N ASP A 629 -18.02 33.55 21.83
CA ASP A 629 -18.93 33.99 20.76
C ASP A 629 -18.31 34.01 19.34
N GLU A 630 -17.07 33.54 19.16
CA GLU A 630 -16.47 33.38 17.84
C GLU A 630 -17.30 32.36 17.05
N ARG A 631 -17.69 32.73 15.82
CA ARG A 631 -18.36 31.80 14.92
C ARG A 631 -17.33 30.84 14.35
N LYS A 632 -17.62 29.56 14.52
CA LYS A 632 -16.85 28.44 14.00
C LYS A 632 -17.60 27.76 12.87
N THR A 633 -16.84 27.32 11.87
CA THR A 633 -17.34 26.46 10.81
C THR A 633 -17.48 25.03 11.32
N ILE A 634 -18.63 24.41 11.04
CA ILE A 634 -18.82 22.96 11.09
C ILE A 634 -19.04 22.49 9.65
N LYS A 635 -18.23 21.52 9.20
CA LYS A 635 -18.27 20.95 7.85
C LYS A 635 -18.89 19.55 7.92
N VAL A 636 -19.72 19.21 6.94
CA VAL A 636 -20.25 17.87 6.74
C VAL A 636 -19.86 17.41 5.34
N TYR A 637 -19.16 16.28 5.24
CA TYR A 637 -18.92 15.60 3.98
C TYR A 637 -20.03 14.56 3.76
N SER A 638 -20.83 14.75 2.72
CA SER A 638 -21.96 13.87 2.42
C SER A 638 -22.24 13.86 0.91
N ASN A 639 -22.67 12.71 0.39
CA ASN A 639 -23.20 12.59 -0.98
C ASN A 639 -24.74 12.75 -1.05
N CYS A 640 -25.38 13.11 0.07
CA CYS A 640 -26.82 13.35 0.14
C CYS A 640 -27.22 14.68 -0.50
N VAL A 641 -28.47 14.79 -0.97
CA VAL A 641 -28.94 16.00 -1.67
C VAL A 641 -29.16 17.18 -0.71
N GLU A 642 -29.48 16.89 0.54
CA GLU A 642 -29.60 17.88 1.61
C GLU A 642 -29.22 17.26 2.97
N ALA A 643 -28.79 18.13 3.88
CA ALA A 643 -28.45 17.78 5.24
C ALA A 643 -28.92 18.88 6.21
N GLU A 644 -29.43 18.48 7.37
CA GLU A 644 -29.77 19.36 8.49
C GLU A 644 -28.79 19.12 9.63
N LEU A 645 -28.16 20.20 10.11
CA LEU A 645 -27.22 20.14 11.24
C LEU A 645 -27.91 20.62 12.51
N PHE A 646 -27.67 19.92 13.62
CA PHE A 646 -28.15 20.25 14.94
C PHE A 646 -26.95 20.48 15.87
N LEU A 647 -26.99 21.56 16.64
CA LEU A 647 -26.04 21.86 17.71
C LEU A 647 -26.80 21.89 19.04
N ASN A 648 -26.40 21.05 19.99
CA ASN A 648 -27.04 20.93 21.31
C ASN A 648 -28.57 20.74 21.22
N GLY A 649 -29.01 19.93 20.24
CA GLY A 649 -30.43 19.66 19.96
C GLY A 649 -31.18 20.76 19.20
N GLN A 650 -30.53 21.90 18.88
CA GLN A 650 -31.14 22.98 18.10
C GLN A 650 -30.73 22.91 16.63
N SER A 651 -31.69 22.96 15.71
CA SER A 651 -31.41 23.00 14.27
C SER A 651 -30.68 24.30 13.89
N LEU A 652 -29.62 24.15 13.10
CA LEU A 652 -28.90 25.22 12.40
C LEU A 652 -29.39 25.39 10.95
N GLY A 653 -30.45 24.67 10.59
CA GLY A 653 -31.12 24.73 9.30
C GLY A 653 -30.58 23.74 8.26
N VAL A 654 -31.41 23.47 7.25
CA VAL A 654 -31.10 22.59 6.11
C VAL A 654 -30.18 23.30 5.11
N ARG A 655 -29.17 22.58 4.62
CA ARG A 655 -28.33 22.96 3.47
C ARG A 655 -28.50 21.95 2.35
N LYS A 656 -28.45 22.43 1.11
CA LYS A 656 -28.43 21.59 -0.09
C LYS A 656 -27.00 21.40 -0.56
N ARG A 657 -26.69 20.19 -1.02
CA ARG A 657 -25.38 19.86 -1.58
C ARG A 657 -25.23 20.48 -2.96
N ASP A 658 -24.13 21.17 -3.15
CA ASP A 658 -23.64 21.72 -4.41
C ASP A 658 -22.12 21.66 -4.39
N SER A 659 -21.54 20.69 -5.12
CA SER A 659 -20.08 20.46 -5.18
C SER A 659 -19.29 21.73 -5.48
N GLN A 660 -19.85 22.66 -6.26
CA GLN A 660 -19.17 23.88 -6.67
C GLN A 660 -19.18 24.96 -5.58
N ASN A 661 -20.06 24.84 -4.58
CA ASN A 661 -20.12 25.72 -3.41
C ASN A 661 -19.09 25.31 -2.34
N PHE A 662 -17.81 25.40 -2.70
CA PHE A 662 -16.69 25.11 -1.80
C PHE A 662 -16.69 25.97 -0.51
N PRO A 663 -16.28 25.42 0.65
CA PRO A 663 -15.96 24.01 0.91
C PRO A 663 -17.17 23.17 1.33
N ALA A 664 -16.95 21.85 1.45
CA ALA A 664 -17.87 20.80 1.84
C ALA A 664 -19.13 20.74 0.98
N ALA A 665 -19.01 21.03 -0.33
CA ALA A 665 -20.14 21.09 -1.26
C ALA A 665 -21.34 21.90 -0.73
N GLY A 666 -21.10 23.02 -0.03
CA GLY A 666 -22.14 23.87 0.56
C GLY A 666 -22.69 23.40 1.91
N LEU A 667 -22.34 22.19 2.36
CA LEU A 667 -22.77 21.60 3.63
C LEU A 667 -21.86 22.07 4.79
N ARG A 668 -21.93 23.38 5.04
CA ARG A 668 -21.21 24.04 6.14
C ARG A 668 -22.10 25.01 6.89
N TRP A 669 -21.87 25.12 8.18
CA TRP A 669 -22.59 26.01 9.08
C TRP A 669 -21.62 26.83 9.91
N GLU A 670 -21.91 28.13 10.00
CA GLU A 670 -21.19 29.05 10.88
C GLU A 670 -22.01 29.25 12.15
N THR A 671 -21.48 28.90 13.31
CA THR A 671 -22.20 29.00 14.58
C THR A 671 -21.26 29.34 15.72
N ALA A 672 -21.76 30.04 16.74
CA ALA A 672 -21.04 30.12 18.01
C ALA A 672 -21.14 28.76 18.73
N LEU A 673 -20.08 28.38 19.43
CA LEU A 673 -20.02 27.18 20.25
C LEU A 673 -20.11 27.57 21.73
N GLU A 674 -20.77 26.74 22.53
CA GLU A 674 -20.84 26.95 23.98
C GLU A 674 -19.50 26.57 24.60
N SER A 675 -18.98 27.37 25.55
CA SER A 675 -17.78 26.97 26.28
C SER A 675 -18.04 25.67 27.05
N GLY A 676 -17.13 24.70 26.93
CA GLY A 676 -17.33 23.35 27.43
C GLY A 676 -17.90 22.40 26.36
N MET A 677 -18.69 21.41 26.76
CA MET A 677 -19.14 20.35 25.85
C MET A 677 -20.19 20.81 24.85
N ASN A 678 -20.00 20.45 23.58
CA ASN A 678 -20.97 20.63 22.50
C ASN A 678 -21.27 19.28 21.85
N HIS A 679 -22.53 19.03 21.53
CA HIS A 679 -22.98 17.87 20.76
C HIS A 679 -23.48 18.34 19.39
N VAL A 680 -22.96 17.72 18.34
CA VAL A 680 -23.35 18.00 16.96
C VAL A 680 -23.93 16.74 16.36
N LYS A 681 -25.08 16.88 15.70
CA LYS A 681 -25.72 15.81 14.93
C LYS A 681 -26.06 16.31 13.54
N VAL A 682 -25.88 15.47 12.53
CA VAL A 682 -26.37 15.71 11.18
C VAL A 682 -27.39 14.64 10.79
N VAL A 683 -28.41 15.06 10.06
CA VAL A 683 -29.38 14.19 9.40
C VAL A 683 -29.35 14.53 7.91
N ALA A 684 -28.98 13.57 7.07
CA ALA A 684 -28.85 13.77 5.63
C ALA A 684 -29.73 12.79 4.85
N VAL A 685 -30.22 13.21 3.69
CA VAL A 685 -31.20 12.43 2.91
C VAL A 685 -30.77 12.31 1.44
N LYS A 686 -30.82 11.09 0.91
CA LYS A 686 -30.62 10.77 -0.51
C LYS A 686 -31.58 9.67 -0.93
N ASP A 687 -32.33 9.88 -2.01
CA ASP A 687 -33.24 8.85 -2.57
C ASP A 687 -34.21 8.22 -1.56
N GLY A 688 -34.65 9.00 -0.56
CA GLY A 688 -35.53 8.55 0.53
C GLY A 688 -34.81 7.76 1.64
N VAL A 689 -33.51 7.52 1.52
CA VAL A 689 -32.65 6.97 2.59
C VAL A 689 -32.17 8.12 3.48
N THR A 690 -32.39 7.98 4.78
CA THR A 690 -31.86 8.89 5.80
C THR A 690 -30.63 8.27 6.44
N VAL A 691 -29.55 9.04 6.50
CA VAL A 691 -28.33 8.70 7.23
C VAL A 691 -28.04 9.78 8.26
N GLU A 692 -27.46 9.38 9.38
CA GLU A 692 -27.16 10.26 10.50
C GLU A 692 -25.70 10.07 10.91
N ASP A 693 -25.11 11.15 11.42
CA ASP A 693 -23.82 11.11 12.09
C ASP A 693 -23.83 12.09 13.27
N GLU A 694 -23.03 11.83 14.30
CA GLU A 694 -22.95 12.67 15.48
C GLU A 694 -21.55 12.60 16.12
N LEU A 695 -21.14 13.70 16.75
CA LEU A 695 -19.92 13.75 17.53
C LEU A 695 -20.04 14.77 18.67
N THR A 696 -19.16 14.63 19.66
CA THR A 696 -19.11 15.50 20.83
C THR A 696 -17.68 16.00 21.04
N PHE A 697 -17.50 17.31 21.27
CA PHE A 697 -16.20 17.91 21.56
C PHE A 697 -16.31 19.01 22.62
N GLU A 698 -15.21 19.31 23.28
CA GLU A 698 -15.08 20.47 24.16
C GLU A 698 -14.71 21.73 23.35
N TYR A 699 -15.27 22.88 23.68
CA TYR A 699 -14.85 24.18 23.15
C TYR A 699 -14.10 24.99 24.23
N GLN A 700 -12.78 25.08 24.05
CA GLN A 700 -11.89 25.82 24.93
C GLN A 700 -11.81 27.30 24.52
N THR A 701 -12.21 28.20 25.43
CA THR A 701 -12.05 29.65 25.27
C THR A 701 -10.86 30.23 26.01
N ALA A 702 -10.22 29.43 26.88
CA ALA A 702 -9.00 29.81 27.56
C ALA A 702 -7.84 29.88 26.55
N VAL A 703 -7.11 31.00 26.56
CA VAL A 703 -5.88 31.15 25.79
C VAL A 703 -4.73 30.48 26.55
N TRP A 704 -3.83 29.84 25.84
CA TRP A 704 -2.67 29.14 26.41
C TRP A 704 -1.35 29.85 26.06
N GLY A 705 -0.36 29.65 26.92
CA GLY A 705 1.04 29.97 26.65
C GLY A 705 1.79 28.83 25.96
N ALA A 706 3.13 28.89 25.97
CA ALA A 706 3.96 27.79 25.48
C ALA A 706 3.76 26.53 26.34
N PRO A 707 3.80 25.31 25.75
CA PRO A 707 3.65 24.08 26.50
C PRO A 707 4.83 23.88 27.48
N THR A 708 4.52 23.60 28.75
CA THR A 708 5.50 23.39 29.82
C THR A 708 5.27 22.12 30.63
N GLU A 709 4.17 21.41 30.42
CA GLU A 709 3.80 20.20 31.17
C GLU A 709 3.15 19.17 30.23
N LEU A 710 3.47 17.88 30.40
CA LEU A 710 2.72 16.77 29.82
C LEU A 710 1.99 16.03 30.94
N ARG A 711 0.67 15.85 30.83
CA ARG A 711 -0.11 15.02 31.75
C ARG A 711 -0.47 13.72 31.07
N LEU A 712 -0.27 12.61 31.78
CA LEU A 712 -0.60 11.28 31.31
C LEU A 712 -1.93 10.82 31.90
N THR A 713 -2.75 10.20 31.06
CA THR A 713 -3.89 9.39 31.49
C THR A 713 -3.72 7.97 30.98
N ALA A 714 -4.37 7.01 31.63
CA ALA A 714 -4.38 5.65 31.16
C ALA A 714 -5.75 5.01 31.32
N GLU A 715 -6.18 4.35 30.26
CA GLU A 715 -7.50 3.79 30.13
C GLU A 715 -7.39 2.31 29.73
N PRO A 716 -7.79 1.37 30.62
CA PRO A 716 -7.91 -0.03 30.27
C PRO A 716 -8.92 -0.23 29.14
N GLN A 717 -8.55 -1.02 28.15
CA GLN A 717 -9.38 -1.39 27.01
C GLN A 717 -10.05 -2.74 27.26
N GLU A 718 -11.18 -2.99 26.58
CA GLU A 718 -11.93 -4.24 26.73
C GLU A 718 -11.13 -5.48 26.32
N ASP A 719 -10.17 -5.32 25.40
CA ASP A 719 -9.28 -6.39 24.93
C ASP A 719 -8.05 -6.64 25.83
N GLY A 720 -8.00 -5.97 26.99
CA GLY A 720 -6.93 -6.13 27.97
C GLY A 720 -5.70 -5.25 27.74
N ARG A 721 -5.66 -4.47 26.65
CA ARG A 721 -4.63 -3.43 26.46
C ARG A 721 -4.90 -2.24 27.38
N VAL A 722 -3.91 -1.37 27.53
CA VAL A 722 -4.05 -0.07 28.19
C VAL A 722 -3.70 1.01 27.17
N TYR A 723 -4.60 1.96 26.94
CA TYR A 723 -4.30 3.17 26.16
C TYR A 723 -3.70 4.21 27.10
N VAL A 724 -2.51 4.71 26.79
CA VAL A 724 -1.86 5.80 27.52
C VAL A 724 -1.87 7.04 26.65
N GLU A 725 -2.43 8.14 27.15
CA GLU A 725 -2.52 9.41 26.43
C GLU A 725 -1.72 10.49 27.17
N ALA A 726 -0.89 11.23 26.44
CA ALA A 726 -0.18 12.41 26.86
C ALA A 726 -0.86 13.68 26.33
N ARG A 727 -1.13 14.64 27.21
CA ARG A 727 -1.71 15.95 26.89
C ARG A 727 -0.77 17.09 27.28
N ALA A 728 -0.58 18.07 26.40
CA ALA A 728 0.25 19.24 26.67
C ALA A 728 -0.52 20.37 27.36
N TYR A 729 0.08 20.96 28.40
CA TYR A 729 -0.44 22.11 29.12
C TYR A 729 0.63 23.20 29.29
N ASP A 730 0.19 24.44 29.43
CA ASP A 730 1.04 25.59 29.73
C ASP A 730 1.32 25.73 31.24
N ALA A 731 2.08 26.76 31.62
CA ALA A 731 2.48 27.02 33.00
C ALA A 731 1.31 27.39 33.93
N HIS A 732 0.13 27.66 33.37
CA HIS A 732 -1.11 27.95 34.09
C HIS A 732 -2.07 26.76 34.11
N GLY A 733 -1.69 25.63 33.53
CA GLY A 733 -2.51 24.43 33.45
C GLY A 733 -3.61 24.49 32.39
N VAL A 734 -3.50 25.39 31.40
CA VAL A 734 -4.39 25.46 30.23
C VAL A 734 -3.88 24.51 29.15
N PHE A 735 -4.78 23.74 28.53
CA PHE A 735 -4.42 22.79 27.47
C PHE A 735 -3.92 23.53 26.22
N CYS A 736 -2.87 23.00 25.59
CA CYS A 736 -2.22 23.58 24.41
C CYS A 736 -2.59 22.79 23.15
N PRO A 737 -3.74 23.05 22.50
CA PRO A 737 -4.21 22.29 21.34
C PRO A 737 -3.35 22.50 20.08
N ASP A 738 -2.44 23.48 20.04
CA ASP A 738 -1.51 23.68 18.92
C ASP A 738 -0.11 23.11 19.18
N ALA A 739 0.11 22.46 20.34
CA ALA A 739 1.40 21.85 20.64
C ALA A 739 1.67 20.70 19.67
N ALA A 740 2.88 20.72 19.07
CA ALA A 740 3.35 19.78 18.06
C ALA A 740 4.73 19.18 18.40
N ASN A 741 5.16 19.31 19.65
CA ASN A 741 6.44 18.76 20.12
C ASN A 741 6.48 17.24 19.92
N PHE A 742 7.66 16.70 19.60
CA PHE A 742 7.88 15.26 19.70
C PHE A 742 7.78 14.79 21.15
N VAL A 743 7.06 13.70 21.36
CA VAL A 743 6.96 12.97 22.61
C VAL A 743 7.50 11.57 22.39
N ARG A 744 8.32 11.12 23.35
CA ARG A 744 8.82 9.74 23.40
C ARG A 744 8.16 8.96 24.52
N PHE A 745 7.55 7.83 24.20
CA PHE A 745 7.05 6.87 25.19
C PHE A 745 8.13 5.85 25.54
N GLY A 746 8.37 5.65 26.83
CA GLY A 746 9.23 4.61 27.39
C GLY A 746 8.45 3.72 28.35
N LEU A 747 8.86 2.47 28.47
CA LEU A 747 8.25 1.51 29.38
C LEU A 747 9.31 0.82 30.25
N ALA A 748 9.04 0.71 31.55
CA ALA A 748 9.76 -0.14 32.48
C ALA A 748 8.77 -1.10 33.16
N GLY A 749 9.13 -2.39 33.22
CA GLY A 749 8.28 -3.45 33.76
C GLY A 749 8.18 -4.63 32.79
N ASP A 750 7.26 -5.56 33.09
CA ASP A 750 7.10 -6.81 32.33
C ASP A 750 6.19 -6.70 31.10
N GLY A 751 5.43 -5.60 30.98
CA GLY A 751 4.60 -5.37 29.80
C GLY A 751 5.39 -4.89 28.58
N ARG A 752 4.67 -4.58 27.50
CA ARG A 752 5.26 -4.20 26.21
C ARG A 752 4.53 -2.98 25.62
N LEU A 753 5.29 -2.01 25.11
CA LEU A 753 4.73 -0.97 24.24
C LEU A 753 4.31 -1.61 22.92
N LEU A 754 3.11 -1.32 22.44
CA LEU A 754 2.70 -1.70 21.08
C LEU A 754 3.22 -0.65 20.09
N ASP A 755 4.55 -0.59 19.95
CA ASP A 755 5.26 0.32 19.06
C ASP A 755 5.70 -0.37 17.76
N GLY A 756 6.37 0.38 16.87
CA GLY A 756 6.82 -0.12 15.57
C GLY A 756 5.70 -0.35 14.55
N LEU A 757 4.48 0.11 14.85
CA LEU A 757 3.31 -0.08 13.97
C LEU A 757 3.22 1.01 12.90
N GLY A 758 3.75 2.21 13.16
CA GLY A 758 3.68 3.33 12.24
C GLY A 758 2.28 3.94 12.17
N THR A 759 1.65 4.13 13.32
CA THR A 759 0.31 4.76 13.49
C THR A 759 0.34 5.75 14.65
N ILE A 760 -0.65 6.65 14.74
CA ILE A 760 -0.67 7.68 15.80
C ILE A 760 -0.74 7.09 17.22
N ARG A 761 -1.25 5.85 17.34
CA ARG A 761 -1.38 5.09 18.61
C ARG A 761 -0.39 3.92 18.75
N GLY A 762 0.55 3.80 17.81
CA GLY A 762 1.46 2.67 17.71
C GLY A 762 2.92 3.08 17.47
N SER A 763 3.28 4.27 17.93
CA SER A 763 4.59 4.89 17.71
C SER A 763 5.18 5.39 19.01
N ARG A 764 6.37 4.91 19.37
CA ARG A 764 7.06 5.34 20.60
C ARG A 764 7.71 6.71 20.49
N LEU A 765 7.95 7.23 19.29
CA LEU A 765 8.35 8.60 19.04
C LEU A 765 7.37 9.19 18.05
N VAL A 766 6.67 10.24 18.44
CA VAL A 766 5.60 10.85 17.63
C VAL A 766 5.42 12.31 18.02
N GLN A 767 5.07 13.18 17.07
CA GLN A 767 4.65 14.53 17.41
C GLN A 767 3.25 14.55 18.02
N LEU A 768 3.03 15.47 18.94
CA LEU A 768 1.68 15.80 19.40
C LEU A 768 0.79 16.20 18.21
N ALA A 769 -0.42 15.66 18.18
CA ALA A 769 -1.49 15.95 17.25
C ALA A 769 -2.62 16.63 18.03
N THR A 770 -2.85 17.91 17.74
CA THR A 770 -3.77 18.77 18.52
C THR A 770 -3.45 18.75 20.03
N GLY A 771 -2.16 18.81 20.40
CA GLY A 771 -1.71 18.76 21.79
C GLY A 771 -1.77 17.40 22.48
N LEU A 772 -2.09 16.33 21.74
CA LEU A 772 -2.26 14.96 22.23
C LEU A 772 -1.29 13.98 21.55
N ALA A 773 -0.85 12.96 22.27
CA ALA A 773 -0.25 11.76 21.68
C ALA A 773 -0.63 10.56 22.54
N GLY A 774 -0.72 9.37 21.97
CA GLY A 774 -1.00 8.19 22.78
C GLY A 774 -0.36 6.91 22.23
N ILE A 775 -0.32 5.89 23.07
CA ILE A 775 0.21 4.58 22.71
C ILE A 775 -0.52 3.48 23.45
N TYR A 776 -0.74 2.35 22.78
CA TYR A 776 -1.24 1.16 23.45
C TYR A 776 -0.11 0.37 24.13
N VAL A 777 -0.46 -0.23 25.26
CA VAL A 777 0.42 -1.05 26.08
C VAL A 777 -0.23 -2.41 26.30
N ASP A 778 0.55 -3.47 26.11
CA ASP A 778 0.17 -4.84 26.44
C ASP A 778 0.73 -5.21 27.82
N PRO A 779 -0.12 -5.43 28.85
CA PRO A 779 0.33 -5.65 30.21
C PRO A 779 0.71 -7.12 30.53
N GLN A 780 0.80 -8.01 29.53
CA GLN A 780 1.03 -9.45 29.78
C GLN A 780 2.36 -9.73 30.47
N GLY A 781 2.27 -10.13 31.74
CA GLY A 781 3.37 -10.35 32.69
C GLY A 781 2.91 -10.41 34.15
N GLY A 782 1.76 -9.78 34.45
CA GLY A 782 1.03 -9.95 35.70
C GLY A 782 1.67 -9.27 36.91
N LEU A 783 1.27 -8.02 37.17
CA LEU A 783 1.14 -7.34 38.47
C LEU A 783 0.43 -5.97 38.20
N PRO A 784 -0.17 -5.30 39.20
CA PRO A 784 -0.84 -4.01 38.99
C PRO A 784 0.15 -2.89 38.60
N ALA A 785 -0.15 -2.25 37.46
CA ALA A 785 0.60 -1.12 36.92
C ALA A 785 0.54 0.14 37.78
N GLY A 786 1.70 0.75 38.02
CA GLY A 786 1.81 2.05 38.66
C GLY A 786 2.42 3.06 37.70
N ILE A 787 1.61 3.87 37.02
CA ILE A 787 2.12 4.90 36.11
C ILE A 787 2.85 5.98 36.92
N SER A 788 4.17 6.06 36.75
CA SER A 788 4.97 7.15 37.34
C SER A 788 5.21 8.24 36.31
N VAL A 789 4.67 9.43 36.56
CA VAL A 789 5.05 10.64 35.84
C VAL A 789 6.44 11.07 36.33
N THR A 790 7.43 11.11 35.45
CA THR A 790 8.66 11.87 35.72
C THR A 790 8.49 13.27 35.17
N ASP A 791 8.88 14.28 35.95
CA ASP A 791 8.77 15.69 35.58
C ASP A 791 9.33 15.96 34.17
N PHE A 792 8.73 16.98 33.55
CA PHE A 792 9.11 17.57 32.27
C PHE A 792 10.63 17.85 32.24
N VAL A 793 11.40 17.06 31.48
CA VAL A 793 12.77 17.45 31.12
C VAL A 793 12.73 18.13 29.75
N THR A 794 12.22 19.36 29.69
CA THR A 794 12.79 20.29 28.72
C THR A 794 14.12 20.76 29.26
N ALA A 795 15.17 20.63 28.46
CA ALA A 795 16.49 21.15 28.77
C ALA A 795 16.39 22.62 29.23
N GLY A 796 16.68 22.85 30.52
CA GLY A 796 16.62 24.20 31.08
C GLY A 796 16.57 24.30 32.60
N GLY A 797 17.22 23.42 33.37
CA GLY A 797 17.33 23.61 34.83
C GLY A 797 17.93 22.40 35.55
N PRO A 798 18.65 22.59 36.67
CA PRO A 798 19.39 21.51 37.32
C PRO A 798 18.43 20.45 37.87
N ALA A 799 18.81 19.18 37.66
CA ALA A 799 18.11 18.02 38.21
C ALA A 799 17.97 18.14 39.73
N ALA A 800 16.73 18.18 40.22
CA ALA A 800 16.42 18.04 41.64
C ALA A 800 15.84 16.64 41.86
N SER A 801 16.53 15.84 42.68
CA SER A 801 15.99 14.59 43.20
C SER A 801 15.07 14.90 44.38
N LEU A 802 13.81 14.46 44.31
CA LEU A 802 12.93 14.43 45.47
C LEU A 802 13.03 13.05 46.13
N THR A 803 13.85 12.98 47.19
CA THR A 803 13.78 11.89 48.16
C THR A 803 12.77 12.28 49.25
N GLY A 804 11.58 11.67 49.20
CA GLY A 804 10.63 11.72 50.30
C GLY A 804 10.98 10.66 51.33
N ASP A 805 11.70 11.04 52.37
CA ASP A 805 11.94 10.19 53.55
C ASP A 805 10.73 10.31 54.50
N SER A 806 9.93 9.24 54.60
CA SER A 806 9.19 8.97 55.83
C SER A 806 9.17 7.46 56.05
N GLY A 807 9.98 7.04 57.01
CA GLY A 807 10.26 5.64 57.27
C GLY A 807 9.04 4.82 57.69
N LYS A 808 9.00 3.57 57.22
CA LYS A 808 9.04 2.36 58.06
C LYS A 808 9.03 1.10 57.17
N SER A 809 10.08 0.31 57.37
CA SER A 809 10.26 -1.12 57.07
C SER A 809 9.08 -1.89 56.45
N GLY A 810 9.27 -2.33 55.22
CA GLY A 810 8.60 -3.46 54.58
C GLY A 810 9.33 -3.76 53.29
N ALA A 811 9.79 -4.98 53.09
CA ALA A 811 10.62 -5.39 51.96
C ALA A 811 9.96 -5.01 50.62
N GLY A 812 10.51 -3.99 49.95
CA GLY A 812 10.14 -3.59 48.60
C GLY A 812 11.44 -3.33 47.84
N HIS A 813 11.56 -3.94 46.67
CA HIS A 813 12.69 -3.72 45.76
C HIS A 813 12.92 -2.21 45.57
N PRO A 814 14.18 -1.73 45.52
CA PRO A 814 14.46 -0.32 45.32
C PRO A 814 13.79 0.16 44.03
N ARG A 815 13.08 1.29 44.09
CA ARG A 815 12.55 1.96 42.89
C ARG A 815 13.72 2.31 41.98
N VAL A 816 13.80 1.63 40.85
CA VAL A 816 14.82 1.89 39.82
C VAL A 816 14.41 3.18 39.12
N SER A 817 15.23 4.22 39.24
CA SER A 817 15.16 5.40 38.38
C SER A 817 16.11 5.17 37.20
N VAL A 818 15.65 5.33 35.96
CA VAL A 818 16.54 5.35 34.79
C VAL A 818 16.35 6.65 34.03
N VAL A 819 17.46 7.37 33.92
CA VAL A 819 17.70 8.47 32.99
C VAL A 819 18.07 7.82 31.65
N SER A 820 17.28 8.04 30.58
CA SER A 820 17.63 7.53 29.26
C SER A 820 18.82 8.32 28.69
N ALA A 821 19.95 7.67 28.53
CA ALA A 821 21.13 8.20 27.85
C ALA A 821 20.88 8.24 26.33
N ALA A 822 20.15 9.25 25.85
CA ALA A 822 20.10 9.74 24.46
C ALA A 822 19.10 10.91 24.27
N CYS A 823 18.30 11.28 25.28
CA CYS A 823 17.22 12.25 25.14
C CYS A 823 17.63 13.69 25.50
N GLU A 824 18.75 14.21 24.98
CA GLU A 824 19.03 15.65 25.11
C GLU A 824 18.02 16.43 24.25
N GLY A 825 17.06 17.09 24.91
CA GLY A 825 16.12 18.02 24.26
C GLY A 825 14.76 17.48 23.81
N MET A 826 14.36 16.26 24.20
CA MET A 826 13.04 15.67 23.86
C MET A 826 12.15 15.43 25.10
N ALA A 827 10.85 15.71 24.99
CA ALA A 827 9.89 15.39 26.05
C ALA A 827 9.67 13.87 26.12
N THR A 828 9.77 13.29 27.32
CA THR A 828 9.68 11.83 27.53
C THR A 828 8.57 11.49 28.51
N ALA A 829 7.70 10.55 28.13
CA ALA A 829 6.66 9.97 28.96
C ALA A 829 7.07 8.55 29.37
N PHE A 830 7.16 8.29 30.67
CA PHE A 830 7.46 6.95 31.18
C PHE A 830 6.22 6.26 31.71
N ILE A 831 6.07 5.00 31.33
CA ILE A 831 5.04 4.09 31.81
C ILE A 831 5.75 3.08 32.72
N THR A 832 5.20 2.85 33.91
CA THR A 832 5.66 1.79 34.80
C THR A 832 4.50 0.84 35.02
N ILE A 833 4.73 -0.44 34.71
CA ILE A 833 3.77 -1.53 34.89
C ILE A 833 4.23 -2.37 36.08
#